data_AF-A0A9D1AFH2-F1
#
_entry.id   AF-A0A9D1AFH2-F1
#
_cell.length_a   1.000
_cell.length_b   1.000
_cell.length_c   1.000
_cell.angle_alpha   90.00
_cell.angle_beta   90.00
_cell.angle_gamma   90.00
#
_symmetry.space_group_name_H-M   'P 1'
#
loop_
_entity.id
_entity.type
_entity.pdbx_description
1 polymer ?
#
loop_
_entity_poly.entity_id
_entity_poly.type
_entity_poly.pdbx_seq_one_letter_code
_entity_poly.pdbx_strand_id
1 'polypeptide(L)'
;MDTLADFEPLDYYKSRLKAEFEKNANEYFDELVKRSGVDAAENAATVAKYDAAQKKAEEAGKKLSSGKTLRSLAIAGAVVAFLAAFILIILFTDDTYWLYLFFGILCIALGVGAIVLICTKLKKLVEARQKKYEKALAAAGEIKQQAMEQMRPLHALFTWNMTRELVLKAMPDFTLDDRLDVKKLDLFIGKYGFRPVNAYMDSSTVYLLSGTIDNSPFLFERRFRHSTVTKTYTGTLTIHWTTYSTDSKGNTRAVHHSQVLTASVGKPAPAYTYETLLYYGNEAAPDLHFSRTPKYSHMHDEKEREKFIKSGSKRLEKLTQSAVTSGNGGGFTELANTEFEVLFGATNRNNEVQFRLMFTPLAQNNMVDLMTSDDGYGDDFAFYKTGMLNCIRSDHAQSWQTDADPARYMSYDLKASRAAFVAYNAEYFKSMYFDFAPLLSVPLYQMTKPREYIYRDVYPSNYTEYEAEATANRFNVSQFAPPEAKTDSILKASFIRKDGTADKMAVTAYSFDTVPRVDYVDVFGGDGLIHAVPVPWTEYIPVSRTSEMEIKAVDGTRENYESLSAGSELASFVRRFSSSGASAFCDGLVGIPLTDGDFTGNDDKALGEMFGLKAAAAGTAAFIAGAEAVKAAADMLDEEDKKAERKAPGAAADEAAAAENITEQPPESGETGGDMARSTQNEADGDGNNAPDGSDNKE
;
A
#
# COMPACT_ATOMS: atom_id res chain seq x y z
N MET A 1 32.61 21.05 2.51
CA MET A 1 31.23 21.47 2.13
C MET A 1 30.42 20.19 2.24
N ASP A 2 29.80 19.96 3.39
CA ASP A 2 29.67 18.60 3.94
C ASP A 2 28.36 18.31 4.70
N THR A 3 27.29 19.04 4.41
CA THR A 3 25.96 18.86 5.02
C THR A 3 24.86 19.14 3.98
N LEU A 4 23.59 18.90 4.33
CA LEU A 4 22.39 19.35 3.60
C LEU A 4 22.26 20.89 3.38
N ALA A 5 23.32 21.67 3.65
CA ALA A 5 23.27 23.10 3.93
C ALA A 5 22.89 24.04 2.77
N ASP A 6 22.89 23.56 1.53
CA ASP A 6 22.55 24.40 0.38
C ASP A 6 21.02 24.55 0.18
N PHE A 7 20.20 23.81 0.95
CA PHE A 7 18.72 23.87 0.95
C PHE A 7 18.03 23.61 -0.42
N GLU A 8 18.77 23.21 -1.45
CA GLU A 8 18.28 22.97 -2.82
C GLU A 8 18.24 21.45 -3.10
N PRO A 9 17.19 20.72 -2.66
CA PRO A 9 17.22 19.25 -2.64
C PRO A 9 17.27 18.61 -4.03
N LEU A 10 16.71 19.26 -5.05
CA LEU A 10 16.76 18.74 -6.42
C LEU A 10 18.16 18.82 -7.02
N ASP A 11 18.86 19.96 -6.87
CA ASP A 11 20.23 20.05 -7.36
C ASP A 11 21.15 19.13 -6.56
N TYR A 12 21.07 19.16 -5.23
CA TYR A 12 21.88 18.28 -4.36
C TYR A 12 21.76 16.79 -4.74
N TYR A 13 20.55 16.35 -5.14
CA TYR A 13 20.36 15.00 -5.66
C TYR A 13 21.07 14.76 -7.00
N LYS A 14 20.91 15.70 -7.95
CA LYS A 14 21.45 15.61 -9.31
C LYS A 14 22.97 15.73 -9.37
N SER A 15 23.53 16.72 -8.67
CA SER A 15 24.94 17.09 -8.70
C SER A 15 25.81 16.20 -7.81
N ARG A 16 25.23 15.61 -6.75
CA ARG A 16 25.95 14.78 -5.78
C ARG A 16 25.30 13.43 -5.50
N LEU A 17 24.14 13.39 -4.81
CA LEU A 17 23.67 12.16 -4.16
C LEU A 17 23.48 10.98 -5.12
N LYS A 18 22.93 11.20 -6.32
CA LYS A 18 22.68 10.12 -7.29
C LYS A 18 23.97 9.37 -7.64
N ALA A 19 25.01 10.11 -8.03
CA ALA A 19 26.30 9.53 -8.42
C ALA A 19 27.06 8.95 -7.21
N GLU A 20 26.96 9.60 -6.04
CA GLU A 20 27.58 9.13 -4.80
C GLU A 20 26.92 7.83 -4.30
N PHE A 21 25.58 7.72 -4.38
CA PHE A 21 24.83 6.52 -4.02
C PHE A 21 25.12 5.36 -4.99
N GLU A 22 25.05 5.59 -6.31
CA GLU A 22 25.38 4.56 -7.31
C GLU A 22 26.82 4.04 -7.14
N LYS A 23 27.78 4.93 -6.83
CA LYS A 23 29.16 4.55 -6.49
C LYS A 23 29.21 3.72 -5.21
N ASN A 24 28.57 4.18 -4.13
CA ASN A 24 28.52 3.48 -2.84
C ASN A 24 27.94 2.06 -2.97
N ALA A 25 26.87 1.89 -3.75
CA ALA A 25 26.27 0.58 -4.02
C ALA A 25 27.19 -0.34 -4.84
N ASN A 26 27.95 0.19 -5.81
CA ASN A 26 28.95 -0.60 -6.54
C ASN A 26 30.11 -1.04 -5.63
N GLU A 27 30.66 -0.13 -4.83
CA GLU A 27 31.74 -0.44 -3.88
C GLU A 27 31.30 -1.49 -2.86
N TYR A 28 30.08 -1.36 -2.31
CA TYR A 28 29.50 -2.34 -1.39
C TYR A 28 29.40 -3.72 -2.06
N PHE A 29 28.90 -3.78 -3.30
CA PHE A 29 28.84 -5.03 -4.05
C PHE A 29 30.23 -5.63 -4.32
N ASP A 30 31.24 -4.81 -4.64
CA ASP A 30 32.62 -5.26 -4.81
C ASP A 30 33.20 -5.88 -3.53
N GLU A 31 32.88 -5.32 -2.36
CA GLU A 31 33.25 -5.92 -1.07
C GLU A 31 32.56 -7.26 -0.83
N LEU A 32 31.29 -7.42 -1.22
CA LEU A 32 30.59 -8.71 -1.14
C LEU A 32 31.23 -9.75 -2.09
N VAL A 33 31.53 -9.39 -3.34
CA VAL A 33 32.24 -10.29 -4.28
C VAL A 33 33.58 -10.73 -3.67
N LYS A 34 34.37 -9.78 -3.17
CA LYS A 34 35.66 -10.05 -2.53
C LYS A 34 35.53 -10.96 -1.29
N ARG A 35 34.50 -10.77 -0.45
CA ARG A 35 34.21 -11.61 0.73
C ARG A 35 33.73 -13.00 0.35
N SER A 36 32.97 -13.13 -0.74
CA SER A 36 32.41 -14.39 -1.22
C SER A 36 33.44 -15.32 -1.88
N GLY A 37 34.52 -14.75 -2.43
CA GLY A 37 35.54 -15.49 -3.17
C GLY A 37 35.10 -15.99 -4.56
N VAL A 38 33.98 -15.49 -5.10
CA VAL A 38 33.47 -15.86 -6.43
C VAL A 38 34.45 -15.42 -7.54
N ASP A 39 34.86 -16.36 -8.40
CA ASP A 39 35.67 -16.06 -9.58
C ASP A 39 34.78 -15.47 -10.69
N ALA A 40 34.91 -14.17 -10.90
CA ALA A 40 34.18 -13.42 -11.91
C ALA A 40 34.49 -13.87 -13.36
N ALA A 41 35.71 -14.35 -13.64
CA ALA A 41 36.10 -14.81 -14.96
C ALA A 41 35.57 -16.23 -15.24
N GLU A 42 35.58 -17.12 -14.23
CA GLU A 42 34.97 -18.45 -14.33
C GLU A 42 33.45 -18.36 -14.50
N ASN A 43 32.79 -17.50 -13.71
CA ASN A 43 31.36 -17.26 -13.85
C ASN A 43 31.01 -16.72 -15.24
N ALA A 44 31.69 -15.67 -15.71
CA ALA A 44 31.47 -15.12 -17.05
C ALA A 44 31.69 -16.16 -18.18
N ALA A 45 32.71 -17.02 -18.06
CA ALA A 45 32.95 -18.11 -19.00
C ALA A 45 31.87 -19.20 -18.94
N THR A 46 31.22 -19.39 -17.79
CA THR A 46 30.15 -20.38 -17.58
C THR A 46 28.80 -19.84 -18.08
N VAL A 47 28.51 -18.56 -17.82
CA VAL A 47 27.38 -17.82 -18.42
C VAL A 47 27.46 -17.82 -19.95
N ALA A 48 28.63 -17.54 -20.53
CA ALA A 48 28.79 -17.58 -22.00
C ALA A 48 28.55 -18.99 -22.60
N LYS A 49 28.87 -20.07 -21.88
CA LYS A 49 28.51 -21.44 -22.26
C LYS A 49 27.01 -21.68 -22.14
N TYR A 50 26.37 -21.17 -21.09
CA TYR A 50 24.93 -21.24 -20.89
C TYR A 50 24.18 -20.53 -22.03
N ASP A 51 24.54 -19.30 -22.38
CA ASP A 51 23.90 -18.54 -23.47
C ASP A 51 24.00 -19.27 -24.81
N ALA A 52 25.18 -19.84 -25.10
CA ALA A 52 25.40 -20.64 -26.30
C ALA A 52 24.61 -21.96 -26.30
N ALA A 53 24.31 -22.54 -25.13
CA ALA A 53 23.47 -23.72 -24.98
C ALA A 53 21.96 -23.36 -25.07
N GLN A 54 21.53 -22.28 -24.41
CA GLN A 54 20.17 -21.75 -24.49
C GLN A 54 19.81 -21.41 -25.94
N LYS A 55 20.68 -20.72 -26.68
CA LYS A 55 20.46 -20.42 -28.10
C LYS A 55 20.24 -21.69 -28.94
N LYS A 56 20.99 -22.76 -28.68
CA LYS A 56 20.77 -24.08 -29.34
C LYS A 56 19.43 -24.71 -28.96
N ALA A 57 19.00 -24.58 -27.70
CA ALA A 57 17.68 -25.01 -27.25
C ALA A 57 16.56 -24.21 -27.92
N GLU A 58 16.69 -22.88 -28.03
CA GLU A 58 15.74 -22.02 -28.73
C GLU A 58 15.65 -22.33 -30.24
N GLU A 59 16.78 -22.56 -30.91
CA GLU A 59 16.79 -23.01 -32.30
C GLU A 59 16.13 -24.39 -32.50
N ALA A 60 16.34 -25.31 -31.56
CA ALA A 60 15.64 -26.59 -31.53
C ALA A 60 14.14 -26.41 -31.29
N GLY A 61 13.75 -25.48 -30.42
CA GLY A 61 12.37 -25.08 -30.13
C GLY A 61 11.67 -24.47 -31.34
N LYS A 62 12.32 -23.56 -32.08
CA LYS A 62 11.82 -22.99 -33.35
C LYS A 62 11.66 -24.07 -34.44
N LYS A 63 12.57 -25.04 -34.52
CA LYS A 63 12.43 -26.19 -35.42
C LYS A 63 11.28 -27.10 -34.97
N LEU A 64 11.08 -27.30 -33.67
CA LEU A 64 9.98 -28.08 -33.10
C LEU A 64 8.62 -27.41 -33.38
N SER A 65 8.48 -26.11 -33.14
CA SER A 65 7.23 -25.37 -33.40
C SER A 65 6.87 -25.40 -34.89
N SER A 66 7.83 -25.12 -35.79
CA SER A 66 7.67 -25.30 -37.24
C SER A 66 7.20 -26.71 -37.61
N GLY A 67 7.71 -27.76 -36.94
CA GLY A 67 7.28 -29.14 -37.14
C GLY A 67 5.83 -29.39 -36.68
N LYS A 68 5.43 -28.78 -35.55
CA LYS A 68 4.05 -28.82 -35.05
C LYS A 68 3.10 -28.08 -36.00
N THR A 69 3.46 -26.88 -36.48
CA THR A 69 2.68 -26.12 -37.48
C THR A 69 2.51 -26.88 -38.78
N LEU A 70 3.57 -27.51 -39.31
CA LEU A 70 3.48 -28.32 -40.52
C LEU A 70 2.52 -29.52 -40.34
N ARG A 71 2.53 -30.14 -39.15
CA ARG A 71 1.57 -31.20 -38.80
C ARG A 71 0.13 -30.67 -38.73
N SER A 72 -0.10 -29.50 -38.14
CA SER A 72 -1.43 -28.87 -38.07
C SER A 72 -1.95 -28.48 -39.46
N LEU A 73 -1.09 -27.93 -40.33
CA LEU A 73 -1.44 -27.62 -41.72
C LEU A 73 -1.78 -28.89 -42.52
N ALA A 74 -1.04 -29.98 -42.33
CA ALA A 74 -1.36 -31.27 -42.96
C ALA A 74 -2.72 -31.82 -42.49
N ILE A 75 -3.06 -31.65 -41.19
CA ILE A 75 -4.38 -32.03 -40.66
C ILE A 75 -5.49 -31.18 -41.30
N ALA A 76 -5.32 -29.85 -41.34
CA ALA A 76 -6.28 -28.96 -41.98
C ALA A 76 -6.47 -29.29 -43.48
N GLY A 77 -5.37 -29.53 -44.21
CA GLY A 77 -5.41 -29.95 -45.61
C GLY A 77 -6.12 -31.30 -45.81
N ALA A 78 -5.95 -32.27 -44.91
CA ALA A 78 -6.69 -33.52 -44.95
C ALA A 78 -8.20 -33.30 -44.74
N VAL A 79 -8.59 -32.47 -43.77
CA VAL A 79 -10.01 -32.13 -43.52
C VAL A 79 -10.62 -31.45 -44.76
N VAL A 80 -9.93 -30.48 -45.36
CA VAL A 80 -10.39 -29.80 -46.59
C VAL A 80 -10.53 -30.80 -47.75
N ALA A 81 -9.59 -31.75 -47.91
CA ALA A 81 -9.68 -32.78 -48.94
C ALA A 81 -10.90 -33.71 -48.76
N PHE A 82 -11.23 -34.11 -47.52
CA PHE A 82 -12.44 -34.90 -47.25
C PHE A 82 -13.73 -34.11 -47.44
N LEU A 83 -13.77 -32.82 -47.06
CA LEU A 83 -14.91 -31.94 -47.32
C LEU A 83 -15.13 -31.72 -48.82
N ALA A 84 -14.05 -31.49 -49.58
CA ALA A 84 -14.12 -31.35 -51.04
C ALA A 84 -14.60 -32.65 -51.71
N ALA A 85 -14.11 -33.81 -51.26
CA ALA A 85 -14.60 -35.10 -51.73
C ALA A 85 -16.10 -35.28 -51.47
N PHE A 86 -16.58 -34.95 -50.26
CA PHE A 86 -17.98 -35.06 -49.87
C PHE A 86 -18.88 -34.18 -50.76
N ILE A 87 -18.49 -32.91 -50.99
CA ILE A 87 -19.22 -31.99 -51.87
C ILE A 87 -19.26 -32.51 -53.32
N LEU A 88 -18.12 -32.97 -53.86
CA LEU A 88 -18.06 -33.50 -55.23
C LEU A 88 -18.89 -34.78 -55.43
N ILE A 89 -19.01 -35.61 -54.39
CA ILE A 89 -19.86 -36.81 -54.42
C ILE A 89 -21.35 -36.44 -54.42
N ILE A 90 -21.76 -35.40 -53.69
CA ILE A 90 -23.14 -34.88 -53.73
C ILE A 90 -23.45 -34.26 -55.10
N LEU A 91 -22.56 -33.44 -55.66
CA LEU A 91 -22.76 -32.85 -57.00
C LEU A 91 -22.80 -33.92 -58.11
N PHE A 92 -22.12 -35.06 -57.93
CA PHE A 92 -22.25 -36.20 -58.84
C PHE A 92 -23.65 -36.83 -58.80
N THR A 93 -24.33 -36.88 -57.64
CA THR A 93 -25.68 -37.47 -57.54
C THR A 93 -26.77 -36.62 -58.21
N ASP A 94 -26.54 -35.33 -58.42
CA ASP A 94 -27.50 -34.44 -59.07
C ASP A 94 -27.30 -34.38 -60.61
N ASP A 95 -26.08 -34.10 -61.09
CA ASP A 95 -25.79 -33.86 -62.52
C ASP A 95 -25.25 -35.09 -63.28
N THR A 96 -24.94 -36.21 -62.61
CA THR A 96 -24.37 -37.45 -63.19
C THR A 96 -23.09 -37.25 -64.03
N TYR A 97 -22.36 -36.14 -63.84
CA TYR A 97 -21.14 -35.85 -64.61
C TYR A 97 -19.95 -36.65 -64.05
N TRP A 98 -19.48 -37.66 -64.78
CA TRP A 98 -18.44 -38.62 -64.36
C TRP A 98 -17.12 -38.00 -63.84
N LEU A 99 -16.79 -36.77 -64.28
CA LEU A 99 -15.64 -36.02 -63.77
C LEU A 99 -15.74 -35.70 -62.26
N TYR A 100 -16.94 -35.42 -61.73
CA TYR A 100 -17.13 -35.16 -60.30
C TYR A 100 -16.80 -36.38 -59.45
N LEU A 101 -17.21 -37.58 -59.90
CA LEU A 101 -16.85 -38.84 -59.26
C LEU A 101 -15.33 -39.09 -59.29
N PHE A 102 -14.69 -38.83 -60.44
CA PHE A 102 -13.24 -38.96 -60.59
C PHE A 102 -12.46 -38.02 -59.63
N PHE A 103 -12.82 -36.73 -59.59
CA PHE A 103 -12.19 -35.78 -58.69
C PHE A 103 -12.53 -36.04 -57.21
N GLY A 104 -13.73 -36.51 -56.89
CA GLY A 104 -14.12 -36.91 -55.53
C GLY A 104 -13.25 -38.06 -55.00
N ILE A 105 -13.04 -39.11 -55.82
CA ILE A 105 -12.15 -40.23 -55.48
C ILE A 105 -10.69 -39.75 -55.32
N LEU A 106 -10.23 -38.84 -56.19
CA LEU A 106 -8.89 -38.25 -56.08
C LEU A 106 -8.71 -37.47 -54.76
N CYS A 107 -9.70 -36.69 -54.35
CA CYS A 107 -9.69 -35.98 -53.07
C CYS A 107 -9.66 -36.93 -51.86
N ILE A 108 -10.37 -38.06 -51.90
CA ILE A 108 -10.26 -39.12 -50.86
C ILE A 108 -8.84 -39.69 -50.83
N ALA A 109 -8.25 -40.02 -51.98
CA ALA A 109 -6.90 -40.56 -52.05
C ALA A 109 -5.85 -39.58 -51.49
N LEU A 110 -6.00 -38.27 -51.76
CA LEU A 110 -5.17 -37.21 -51.17
C LEU A 110 -5.36 -37.09 -49.66
N GLY A 111 -6.60 -37.14 -49.16
CA GLY A 111 -6.91 -37.10 -47.73
C GLY A 111 -6.30 -38.29 -46.96
N VAL A 112 -6.44 -39.51 -47.50
CA VAL A 112 -5.83 -40.73 -46.94
C VAL A 112 -4.29 -40.66 -46.99
N GLY A 113 -3.72 -40.20 -48.11
CA GLY A 113 -2.28 -39.97 -48.24
C GLY A 113 -1.73 -38.98 -47.20
N ALA A 114 -2.46 -37.89 -46.95
CA ALA A 114 -2.14 -36.92 -45.90
C ALA A 114 -2.19 -37.55 -44.50
N ILE A 115 -3.22 -38.36 -44.17
CA ILE A 115 -3.29 -39.09 -42.90
C ILE A 115 -2.08 -40.01 -42.70
N VAL A 116 -1.69 -40.77 -43.73
CA VAL A 116 -0.51 -41.65 -43.67
C VAL A 116 0.77 -40.84 -43.44
N LEU A 117 0.95 -39.71 -44.13
CA LEU A 117 2.08 -38.80 -43.96
C LEU A 117 2.15 -38.22 -42.52
N ILE A 118 0.99 -37.82 -41.97
CA ILE A 118 0.85 -37.31 -40.60
C ILE A 118 1.27 -38.40 -39.59
N CYS A 119 0.68 -39.59 -39.68
CA CYS A 119 0.86 -40.66 -38.71
C CYS A 119 2.26 -41.29 -38.74
N THR A 120 2.93 -41.29 -39.90
CA THR A 120 4.23 -41.97 -40.08
C THR A 120 5.44 -41.04 -40.07
N LYS A 121 5.46 -40.00 -40.91
CA LYS A 121 6.65 -39.15 -41.13
C LYS A 121 6.61 -37.90 -40.24
N LEU A 122 5.49 -37.16 -40.24
CA LEU A 122 5.39 -35.92 -39.45
C LEU A 122 5.37 -36.21 -37.95
N LYS A 123 4.65 -37.24 -37.49
CA LYS A 123 4.69 -37.70 -36.09
C LYS A 123 6.13 -38.00 -35.63
N LYS A 124 6.86 -38.89 -36.32
CA LYS A 124 8.24 -39.25 -35.99
C LYS A 124 9.21 -38.06 -36.06
N LEU A 125 9.00 -37.14 -37.01
CA LEU A 125 9.79 -35.91 -37.13
C LEU A 125 9.56 -34.97 -35.94
N VAL A 126 8.30 -34.80 -35.50
CA VAL A 126 7.96 -33.97 -34.33
C VAL A 126 8.52 -34.61 -33.06
N GLU A 127 8.38 -35.91 -32.86
CA GLU A 127 8.96 -36.66 -31.73
C GLU A 127 10.50 -36.55 -31.68
N ALA A 128 11.17 -36.71 -32.82
CA ALA A 128 12.62 -36.55 -32.91
C ALA A 128 13.09 -35.10 -32.66
N ARG A 129 12.30 -34.09 -33.06
CA ARG A 129 12.57 -32.68 -32.74
C ARG A 129 12.32 -32.37 -31.26
N GLN A 130 11.26 -32.93 -30.67
CA GLN A 130 10.90 -32.80 -29.26
C GLN A 130 12.03 -33.35 -28.37
N LYS A 131 12.50 -34.58 -28.64
CA LYS A 131 13.62 -35.19 -27.90
C LYS A 131 14.95 -34.42 -28.04
N LYS A 132 15.19 -33.77 -29.20
CA LYS A 132 16.35 -32.88 -29.39
C LYS A 132 16.22 -31.58 -28.61
N TYR A 133 15.02 -31.00 -28.57
CA TYR A 133 14.73 -29.80 -27.78
C TYR A 133 14.90 -30.07 -26.28
N GLU A 134 14.29 -31.13 -25.76
CA GLU A 134 14.41 -31.55 -24.35
C GLU A 134 15.86 -31.80 -23.95
N LYS A 135 16.64 -32.52 -24.77
CA LYS A 135 18.06 -32.73 -24.50
C LYS A 135 18.88 -31.44 -24.50
N ALA A 136 18.58 -30.50 -25.40
CA ALA A 136 19.27 -29.22 -25.45
C ALA A 136 18.90 -28.33 -24.25
N LEU A 137 17.62 -28.35 -23.84
CA LEU A 137 17.12 -27.61 -22.68
C LEU A 137 17.70 -28.17 -21.36
N ALA A 138 17.77 -29.50 -21.21
CA ALA A 138 18.40 -30.15 -20.05
C ALA A 138 19.89 -29.78 -19.93
N ALA A 139 20.64 -29.85 -21.04
CA ALA A 139 22.05 -29.47 -21.05
C ALA A 139 22.27 -27.97 -20.73
N ALA A 140 21.37 -27.08 -21.17
CA ALA A 140 21.41 -25.67 -20.75
C ALA A 140 21.08 -25.53 -19.25
N GLY A 141 20.11 -26.29 -18.73
CA GLY A 141 19.75 -26.33 -17.32
C GLY A 141 20.92 -26.77 -16.41
N GLU A 142 21.67 -27.79 -16.80
CA GLU A 142 22.87 -28.25 -16.09
C GLU A 142 23.93 -27.13 -15.99
N ILE A 143 24.21 -26.42 -17.09
CA ILE A 143 25.18 -25.31 -17.08
C ILE A 143 24.65 -24.12 -16.25
N LYS A 144 23.34 -23.86 -16.26
CA LYS A 144 22.72 -22.84 -15.40
C LYS A 144 22.87 -23.18 -13.92
N GLN A 145 22.70 -24.46 -13.55
CA GLN A 145 22.92 -24.92 -12.18
C GLN A 145 24.39 -24.77 -11.75
N GLN A 146 25.35 -25.04 -12.65
CA GLN A 146 26.78 -24.77 -12.39
C GLN A 146 27.03 -23.28 -12.13
N ALA A 147 26.45 -22.39 -12.93
CA ALA A 147 26.55 -20.94 -12.73
C ALA A 147 25.86 -20.46 -11.44
N MET A 148 24.74 -21.05 -11.04
CA MET A 148 24.11 -20.80 -9.73
C MET A 148 25.00 -21.26 -8.57
N GLU A 149 25.60 -22.45 -8.66
CA GLU A 149 26.47 -22.98 -7.59
C GLU A 149 27.75 -22.15 -7.43
N GLN A 150 28.35 -21.67 -8.53
CA GLN A 150 29.44 -20.68 -8.50
C GLN A 150 29.06 -19.40 -7.76
N MET A 151 27.80 -18.98 -7.85
CA MET A 151 27.29 -17.75 -7.24
C MET A 151 26.76 -17.93 -5.80
N ARG A 152 26.53 -19.18 -5.35
CA ARG A 152 25.98 -19.50 -4.02
C ARG A 152 26.75 -18.86 -2.84
N PRO A 153 28.10 -18.77 -2.83
CA PRO A 153 28.84 -18.08 -1.76
C PRO A 153 28.53 -16.58 -1.68
N LEU A 154 28.20 -15.93 -2.80
CA LEU A 154 27.81 -14.52 -2.82
C LEU A 154 26.35 -14.34 -2.37
N HIS A 155 25.45 -15.22 -2.84
CA HIS A 155 24.03 -15.20 -2.42
C HIS A 155 23.90 -15.35 -0.90
N ALA A 156 24.74 -16.17 -0.28
CA ALA A 156 24.77 -16.36 1.17
C ALA A 156 25.31 -15.16 1.98
N LEU A 157 25.86 -14.13 1.33
CA LEU A 157 26.26 -12.89 1.97
C LEU A 157 25.21 -11.78 1.86
N PHE A 158 24.17 -11.94 1.03
CA PHE A 158 23.13 -10.93 0.85
C PHE A 158 22.19 -10.88 2.06
N THR A 159 21.86 -9.66 2.51
CA THR A 159 21.09 -9.41 3.72
C THR A 159 20.00 -8.35 3.50
N TRP A 160 18.92 -8.42 4.27
CA TRP A 160 17.84 -7.41 4.26
C TRP A 160 18.31 -6.03 4.72
N ASN A 161 19.40 -5.97 5.48
CA ASN A 161 19.96 -4.72 6.02
C ASN A 161 20.83 -3.91 5.03
N MET A 162 21.22 -4.46 3.88
CA MET A 162 22.13 -3.78 2.93
C MET A 162 21.59 -2.43 2.46
N THR A 163 20.28 -2.34 2.19
CA THR A 163 19.63 -1.09 1.77
C THR A 163 19.66 -0.04 2.89
N ARG A 164 19.44 -0.45 4.14
CA ARG A 164 19.53 0.42 5.35
C ARG A 164 20.94 0.97 5.52
N GLU A 165 21.97 0.13 5.37
CA GLU A 165 23.39 0.53 5.44
C GLU A 165 23.76 1.52 4.33
N LEU A 166 23.31 1.29 3.08
CA LEU A 166 23.56 2.19 1.96
C LEU A 166 22.86 3.56 2.12
N VAL A 167 21.61 3.56 2.62
CA VAL A 167 20.86 4.79 2.91
C VAL A 167 21.57 5.63 3.98
N LEU A 168 21.96 5.02 5.11
CA LEU A 168 22.67 5.71 6.18
C LEU A 168 24.07 6.19 5.76
N LYS A 169 24.75 5.47 4.85
CA LYS A 169 26.02 5.93 4.25
C LYS A 169 25.84 7.16 3.37
N ALA A 170 24.70 7.30 2.68
CA ALA A 170 24.42 8.41 1.77
C ALA A 170 23.81 9.64 2.45
N MET A 171 23.09 9.45 3.55
CA MET A 171 22.48 10.53 4.33
C MET A 171 22.83 10.38 5.82
N PRO A 172 24.03 10.83 6.26
CA PRO A 172 24.50 10.62 7.63
C PRO A 172 23.67 11.38 8.68
N ASP A 173 22.91 12.40 8.28
CA ASP A 173 21.99 13.16 9.17
C ASP A 173 20.67 12.41 9.43
N PHE A 174 20.46 11.23 8.82
CA PHE A 174 19.37 10.32 9.13
C PHE A 174 19.73 9.38 10.28
N THR A 175 18.76 9.19 11.18
CA THR A 175 18.65 7.95 11.94
C THR A 175 17.45 7.17 11.42
N LEU A 176 17.57 5.84 11.41
CA LEU A 176 16.46 4.93 11.15
C LEU A 176 16.28 4.10 12.41
N ASP A 177 15.06 3.98 12.93
CA ASP A 177 14.79 3.09 14.04
C ASP A 177 14.81 1.63 13.56
N ASP A 178 14.99 0.68 14.46
CA ASP A 178 14.80 -0.75 14.13
C ASP A 178 13.33 -1.14 14.05
N ARG A 179 12.44 -0.37 14.71
CA ARG A 179 10.97 -0.46 14.71
C ARG A 179 10.35 0.84 15.26
N LEU A 180 9.06 1.08 15.02
CA LEU A 180 8.31 2.18 15.61
C LEU A 180 8.04 1.91 17.11
N ASP A 181 8.87 2.48 17.97
CA ASP A 181 8.70 2.44 19.42
C ASP A 181 7.42 3.18 19.88
N VAL A 182 6.80 2.67 20.96
CA VAL A 182 5.60 3.23 21.59
C VAL A 182 5.83 4.68 22.03
N LYS A 183 7.05 5.01 22.49
CA LYS A 183 7.41 6.40 22.84
C LYS A 183 7.39 7.33 21.62
N LYS A 184 7.90 6.87 20.47
CA LYS A 184 7.91 7.66 19.24
C LYS A 184 6.49 7.84 18.68
N LEU A 185 5.63 6.82 18.82
CA LEU A 185 4.20 6.95 18.50
C LEU A 185 3.49 7.95 19.45
N ASP A 186 3.74 7.89 20.76
CA ASP A 186 3.19 8.83 21.75
C ASP A 186 3.66 10.27 21.49
N LEU A 187 4.92 10.47 21.10
CA LEU A 187 5.45 11.75 20.61
C LEU A 187 4.68 12.25 19.38
N PHE A 188 4.46 11.40 18.37
CA PHE A 188 3.67 11.76 17.19
C PHE A 188 2.24 12.17 17.55
N ILE A 189 1.57 11.40 18.41
CA ILE A 189 0.19 11.66 18.81
C ILE A 189 0.09 12.91 19.70
N GLY A 190 0.78 12.89 20.84
CA GLY A 190 0.63 13.87 21.91
C GLY A 190 1.30 15.22 21.63
N LYS A 191 2.36 15.26 20.81
CA LYS A 191 3.05 16.51 20.46
C LYS A 191 2.71 17.01 19.07
N TYR A 192 2.80 16.17 18.05
CA TYR A 192 2.65 16.59 16.65
C TYR A 192 1.20 16.54 16.15
N GLY A 193 0.28 15.89 16.89
CA GLY A 193 -1.14 15.81 16.53
C GLY A 193 -1.46 14.69 15.54
N PHE A 194 -0.60 13.68 15.42
CA PHE A 194 -0.91 12.45 14.67
C PHE A 194 -2.16 11.79 15.24
N ARG A 195 -3.14 11.51 14.38
CA ARG A 195 -4.38 10.85 14.77
C ARG A 195 -4.29 9.38 14.35
N PRO A 196 -4.29 8.42 15.29
CA PRO A 196 -4.24 7.02 14.95
C PRO A 196 -5.40 6.61 14.04
N VAL A 197 -5.05 5.93 12.96
CA VAL A 197 -5.99 5.44 11.94
C VAL A 197 -6.66 4.12 12.39
N ASN A 198 -6.33 3.61 13.57
CA ASN A 198 -6.83 2.34 14.10
C ASN A 198 -8.34 2.32 14.37
N ALA A 199 -9.02 3.48 14.39
CA ALA A 199 -10.48 3.56 14.41
C ALA A 199 -11.13 3.17 13.06
N TYR A 200 -10.38 3.18 11.95
CA TYR A 200 -10.90 2.85 10.63
C TYR A 200 -10.68 1.37 10.32
N MET A 201 -11.78 0.61 10.27
CA MET A 201 -11.81 -0.82 9.95
C MET A 201 -11.54 -1.10 8.45
N ASP A 202 -11.26 -0.04 7.67
CA ASP A 202 -11.02 -0.11 6.22
C ASP A 202 -9.56 -0.35 5.84
N SER A 203 -8.63 -0.21 6.80
CA SER A 203 -7.19 -0.12 6.50
C SER A 203 -6.29 -0.77 7.54
N SER A 204 -5.26 -1.47 7.06
CA SER A 204 -4.31 -2.24 7.85
C SER A 204 -2.88 -1.80 7.52
N THR A 205 -2.03 -1.60 8.51
CA THR A 205 -0.62 -1.28 8.30
C THR A 205 0.15 -2.53 7.84
N VAL A 206 0.90 -2.43 6.74
CA VAL A 206 1.66 -3.56 6.15
C VAL A 206 3.18 -3.35 6.12
N TYR A 207 3.64 -2.11 6.30
CA TYR A 207 5.06 -1.75 6.39
C TYR A 207 5.22 -0.40 7.08
N LEU A 208 6.28 -0.28 7.88
CA LEU A 208 6.66 0.92 8.63
C LEU A 208 8.13 1.22 8.36
N LEU A 209 8.49 2.50 8.36
CA LEU A 209 9.89 2.94 8.47
C LEU A 209 9.93 4.26 9.21
N SER A 210 10.30 4.23 10.49
CA SER A 210 10.46 5.41 11.32
C SER A 210 11.92 5.78 11.53
N GLY A 211 12.16 7.03 11.89
CA GLY A 211 13.51 7.55 12.09
C GLY A 211 13.52 8.97 12.61
N THR A 212 14.64 9.67 12.42
CA THR A 212 14.75 11.11 12.55
C THR A 212 15.64 11.69 11.46
N ILE A 213 15.31 12.89 10.99
CA ILE A 213 16.17 13.71 10.14
C ILE A 213 16.28 15.09 10.81
N ASP A 214 17.50 15.62 10.97
CA ASP A 214 17.75 16.88 11.68
C ASP A 214 17.07 16.97 13.07
N ASN A 215 17.02 15.83 13.78
CA ASN A 215 16.30 15.61 15.06
C ASN A 215 14.75 15.58 14.96
N SER A 216 14.16 15.96 13.82
CA SER A 216 12.71 15.86 13.61
C SER A 216 12.30 14.41 13.32
N PRO A 217 11.29 13.85 14.01
CA PRO A 217 10.84 12.49 13.77
C PRO A 217 10.08 12.37 12.45
N PHE A 218 10.29 11.23 11.78
CA PHE A 218 9.49 10.84 10.62
C PHE A 218 8.97 9.40 10.77
N LEU A 219 7.92 9.10 10.00
CA LEU A 219 7.29 7.80 9.90
C LEU A 219 6.75 7.61 8.49
N PHE A 220 7.33 6.71 7.71
CA PHE A 220 6.64 6.11 6.58
C PHE A 220 5.67 5.06 7.08
N GLU A 221 4.46 5.07 6.54
CA GLU A 221 3.46 4.04 6.75
C GLU A 221 2.90 3.60 5.40
N ARG A 222 2.98 2.30 5.09
CA ARG A 222 2.23 1.70 3.99
C ARG A 222 1.02 0.97 4.56
N ARG A 223 -0.16 1.34 4.09
CA ARG A 223 -1.44 0.73 4.42
C ARG A 223 -1.92 -0.13 3.26
N PHE A 224 -2.51 -1.28 3.57
CA PHE A 224 -3.44 -1.97 2.68
C PHE A 224 -4.85 -1.51 3.05
N ARG A 225 -5.59 -0.95 2.09
CA ARG A 225 -6.89 -0.31 2.30
C ARG A 225 -7.95 -0.95 1.41
N HIS A 226 -9.18 -1.07 1.90
CA HIS A 226 -10.35 -1.28 1.07
C HIS A 226 -11.15 0.01 0.92
N SER A 227 -11.83 0.15 -0.22
CA SER A 227 -12.82 1.20 -0.47
C SER A 227 -14.02 0.60 -1.19
N THR A 228 -15.21 1.17 -0.97
CA THR A 228 -16.41 0.75 -1.71
C THR A 228 -16.49 1.51 -3.02
N VAL A 229 -16.43 0.79 -4.14
CA VAL A 229 -16.56 1.35 -5.49
C VAL A 229 -17.84 0.86 -6.17
N THR A 230 -18.40 1.65 -7.07
CA THR A 230 -19.52 1.23 -7.92
C THR A 230 -18.98 0.38 -9.08
N LYS A 231 -19.23 -0.94 -9.01
CA LYS A 231 -18.92 -1.88 -10.08
C LYS A 231 -20.13 -2.03 -11.00
N THR A 232 -19.92 -1.79 -12.29
CA THR A 232 -20.93 -1.98 -13.33
C THR A 232 -20.98 -3.44 -13.76
N TYR A 233 -22.15 -4.06 -13.67
CA TYR A 233 -22.44 -5.39 -14.18
C TYR A 233 -23.31 -5.27 -15.44
N THR A 234 -23.11 -6.15 -16.41
CA THR A 234 -23.84 -6.16 -17.68
C THR A 234 -24.57 -7.48 -17.89
N GLY A 235 -25.75 -7.41 -18.51
CA GLY A 235 -26.61 -8.54 -18.83
C GLY A 235 -27.17 -8.41 -20.23
N THR A 236 -27.53 -9.54 -20.83
CA THR A 236 -28.06 -9.58 -22.20
C THR A 236 -29.23 -10.54 -22.34
N LEU A 237 -30.18 -10.19 -23.21
CA LEU A 237 -31.32 -11.01 -23.57
C LEU A 237 -31.44 -11.05 -25.10
N THR A 238 -31.48 -12.25 -25.69
CA THR A 238 -31.73 -12.38 -27.13
C THR A 238 -33.22 -12.54 -27.36
N ILE A 239 -33.81 -11.60 -28.11
CA ILE A 239 -35.21 -11.63 -28.52
C ILE A 239 -35.34 -12.05 -29.99
N HIS A 240 -36.48 -12.62 -30.34
CA HIS A 240 -36.81 -13.07 -31.70
C HIS A 240 -38.26 -12.72 -32.03
N TRP A 241 -38.49 -12.10 -33.18
CA TRP A 241 -39.83 -11.76 -33.65
C TRP A 241 -39.94 -11.94 -35.16
N THR A 242 -41.16 -11.93 -35.69
CA THR A 242 -41.43 -12.09 -37.12
C THR A 242 -42.30 -10.94 -37.61
N THR A 243 -41.86 -10.24 -38.65
CA THR A 243 -42.70 -9.24 -39.34
C THR A 243 -43.12 -9.75 -40.71
N TYR A 244 -44.26 -9.29 -41.18
CA TYR A 244 -44.75 -9.59 -42.53
C TYR A 244 -44.51 -8.39 -43.43
N SER A 245 -43.93 -8.61 -44.61
CA SER A 245 -43.76 -7.58 -45.63
C SER A 245 -44.35 -8.04 -46.95
N THR A 246 -44.91 -7.12 -47.73
CA THR A 246 -45.47 -7.42 -49.05
C THR A 246 -44.43 -7.10 -50.12
N ASP A 247 -44.19 -8.04 -51.04
CA ASP A 247 -43.30 -7.80 -52.19
C ASP A 247 -43.96 -6.90 -53.26
N SER A 248 -43.20 -6.48 -54.26
CA SER A 248 -43.70 -5.65 -55.37
C SER A 248 -44.68 -6.38 -56.31
N LYS A 249 -45.04 -7.64 -56.01
CA LYS A 249 -46.01 -8.47 -56.73
C LYS A 249 -47.26 -8.78 -55.89
N GLY A 250 -47.36 -8.25 -54.67
CA GLY A 250 -48.51 -8.43 -53.78
C GLY A 250 -48.45 -9.66 -52.86
N ASN A 251 -47.35 -10.41 -52.84
CA ASN A 251 -47.22 -11.58 -51.97
C ASN A 251 -46.70 -11.19 -50.59
N THR A 252 -47.32 -11.69 -49.54
CA THR A 252 -46.85 -11.52 -48.16
C THR A 252 -45.74 -12.53 -47.85
N ARG A 253 -44.56 -12.05 -47.44
CA ARG A 253 -43.46 -12.87 -46.90
C ARG A 253 -43.26 -12.63 -45.41
N ALA A 254 -43.03 -13.70 -44.66
CA ALA A 254 -42.54 -13.63 -43.29
C ALA A 254 -41.04 -13.28 -43.29
N VAL A 255 -40.62 -12.42 -42.38
CA VAL A 255 -39.22 -12.02 -42.14
C VAL A 255 -38.95 -12.22 -40.66
N HIS A 256 -38.05 -13.16 -40.35
CA HIS A 256 -37.61 -13.41 -38.97
C HIS A 256 -36.49 -12.42 -38.60
N HIS A 257 -36.60 -11.86 -37.40
CA HIS A 257 -35.63 -10.94 -36.81
C HIS A 257 -35.09 -11.52 -35.51
N SER A 258 -33.89 -11.07 -35.14
CA SER A 258 -33.31 -11.30 -33.83
C SER A 258 -32.54 -10.08 -33.38
N GLN A 259 -32.57 -9.79 -32.09
CA GLN A 259 -31.82 -8.69 -31.49
C GLN A 259 -31.30 -9.14 -30.12
N VAL A 260 -30.07 -8.73 -29.80
CA VAL A 260 -29.53 -8.85 -28.44
C VAL A 260 -29.77 -7.52 -27.73
N LEU A 261 -30.65 -7.53 -26.75
CA LEU A 261 -30.82 -6.43 -25.81
C LEU A 261 -29.71 -6.50 -24.76
N THR A 262 -29.20 -5.35 -24.34
CA THR A 262 -28.13 -5.23 -23.33
C THR A 262 -28.57 -4.25 -22.26
N ALA A 263 -28.35 -4.60 -21.00
CA ALA A 263 -28.61 -3.76 -19.84
C ALA A 263 -27.43 -3.77 -18.87
N SER A 264 -27.39 -2.80 -17.95
CA SER A 264 -26.35 -2.70 -16.93
C SER A 264 -26.87 -2.15 -15.61
N VAL A 265 -26.32 -2.64 -14.49
CA VAL A 265 -26.58 -2.11 -13.14
C VAL A 265 -25.27 -1.76 -12.44
N GLY A 266 -25.25 -0.64 -11.70
CA GLY A 266 -24.16 -0.29 -10.80
C GLY A 266 -24.43 -0.85 -9.40
N LYS A 267 -23.46 -1.55 -8.81
CA LYS A 267 -23.57 -2.15 -7.46
C LYS A 267 -22.29 -1.91 -6.67
N PRO A 268 -22.36 -1.76 -5.33
CA PRO A 268 -21.17 -1.63 -4.50
C PRO A 268 -20.31 -2.89 -4.57
N ALA A 269 -19.00 -2.71 -4.60
CA ALA A 269 -18.01 -3.77 -4.51
C ALA A 269 -16.78 -3.26 -3.73
N PRO A 270 -16.10 -4.11 -2.94
CA PRO A 270 -14.83 -3.75 -2.34
C PRO A 270 -13.73 -3.69 -3.42
N ALA A 271 -12.93 -2.62 -3.40
CA ALA A 271 -11.69 -2.48 -4.14
C ALA A 271 -10.54 -2.26 -3.16
N TYR A 272 -9.45 -2.98 -3.37
CA TYR A 272 -8.29 -2.97 -2.48
C TYR A 272 -7.12 -2.24 -3.13
N THR A 273 -6.45 -1.37 -2.38
CA THR A 273 -5.28 -0.61 -2.81
C THR A 273 -4.23 -0.55 -1.71
N TYR A 274 -2.98 -0.29 -2.10
CA TYR A 274 -1.96 0.13 -1.15
C TYR A 274 -1.85 1.65 -1.15
N GLU A 275 -1.63 2.23 0.03
CA GLU A 275 -1.38 3.65 0.22
C GLU A 275 -0.13 3.84 1.07
N THR A 276 0.91 4.48 0.52
CA THR A 276 2.13 4.85 1.24
C THR A 276 2.12 6.33 1.53
N LEU A 277 2.42 6.68 2.78
CA LEU A 277 2.42 8.04 3.31
C LEU A 277 3.70 8.28 4.11
N LEU A 278 4.31 9.45 3.95
CA LEU A 278 5.37 9.94 4.82
C LEU A 278 4.81 10.98 5.78
N TYR A 279 4.83 10.67 7.07
CA TYR A 279 4.54 11.60 8.16
C TYR A 279 5.83 12.21 8.70
N TYR A 280 5.82 13.53 8.91
CA TYR A 280 6.98 14.29 9.42
C TYR A 280 6.54 15.30 10.47
N GLY A 281 7.05 15.16 11.70
CA GLY A 281 6.70 16.01 12.84
C GLY A 281 7.69 17.16 13.01
N ASN A 282 7.23 18.41 12.90
CA ASN A 282 8.08 19.59 13.10
C ASN A 282 7.28 20.79 13.62
N GLU A 283 7.85 21.54 14.58
CA GLU A 283 7.19 22.65 15.27
C GLU A 283 7.09 23.94 14.42
N ALA A 284 7.69 23.98 13.23
CA ALA A 284 7.61 25.09 12.32
C ALA A 284 6.15 25.36 11.89
N ALA A 285 5.71 26.61 12.02
CA ALA A 285 4.36 27.05 11.64
C ALA A 285 3.24 26.18 12.27
N PRO A 286 3.09 26.19 13.60
CA PRO A 286 2.22 25.25 14.33
C PRO A 286 0.72 25.52 14.16
N ASP A 287 0.31 26.71 13.73
CA ASP A 287 -1.09 27.10 13.51
C ASP A 287 -1.49 27.07 12.02
N LEU A 288 -0.55 26.69 11.15
CA LEU A 288 -0.76 26.61 9.71
C LEU A 288 -1.30 25.24 9.31
N HIS A 289 -2.41 25.28 8.59
CA HIS A 289 -3.03 24.15 7.93
C HIS A 289 -3.18 24.49 6.44
N PHE A 290 -2.84 23.55 5.55
CA PHE A 290 -3.13 23.64 4.12
C PHE A 290 -3.09 22.24 3.49
N SER A 291 -3.62 22.12 2.27
CA SER A 291 -3.41 20.95 1.43
C SER A 291 -3.11 21.34 -0.01
N ARG A 292 -2.20 20.61 -0.66
CA ARG A 292 -2.07 20.56 -2.11
C ARG A 292 -2.19 19.13 -2.63
N THR A 293 -2.63 19.02 -3.88
CA THR A 293 -2.65 17.81 -4.68
C THR A 293 -1.72 18.01 -5.89
N PRO A 294 -1.12 16.95 -6.46
CA PRO A 294 -0.30 17.06 -7.65
C PRO A 294 -1.10 17.60 -8.84
N LYS A 295 -0.41 18.31 -9.73
CA LYS A 295 -0.95 18.80 -11.00
C LYS A 295 -0.18 18.29 -12.20
N TYR A 296 0.86 17.49 -11.97
CA TYR A 296 1.76 16.93 -12.99
C TYR A 296 2.39 18.02 -13.86
N SER A 297 2.73 19.16 -13.24
CA SER A 297 3.29 20.36 -13.87
C SER A 297 4.54 20.10 -14.74
N HIS A 298 5.30 19.05 -14.43
CA HIS A 298 6.45 18.56 -15.22
C HIS A 298 6.03 17.98 -16.59
N MET A 299 4.84 17.39 -16.70
CA MET A 299 4.31 16.83 -17.95
C MET A 299 3.80 17.89 -18.94
N HIS A 300 3.70 19.16 -18.52
CA HIS A 300 3.24 20.25 -19.39
C HIS A 300 4.37 20.84 -20.23
N ASP A 301 4.11 21.00 -21.53
CA ASP A 301 5.01 21.80 -22.36
C ASP A 301 5.06 23.26 -21.90
N GLU A 302 6.08 24.01 -22.31
CA GLU A 302 6.28 25.41 -21.90
C GLU A 302 5.05 26.29 -22.14
N LYS A 303 4.32 26.10 -23.25
CA LYS A 303 3.14 26.87 -23.61
C LYS A 303 1.89 26.42 -22.86
N GLU A 304 1.79 25.14 -22.53
CA GLU A 304 0.75 24.60 -21.66
C GLU A 304 0.92 25.12 -20.24
N ARG A 305 2.16 25.12 -19.72
CA ARG A 305 2.50 25.69 -18.40
C ARG A 305 2.25 27.20 -18.34
N GLU A 306 2.65 27.97 -19.36
CA GLU A 306 2.31 29.41 -19.46
C GLU A 306 0.79 29.66 -19.42
N LYS A 307 0.00 28.88 -20.18
CA LYS A 307 -1.47 28.99 -20.18
C LYS A 307 -2.04 28.60 -18.81
N PHE A 308 -1.50 27.56 -18.19
CA PHE A 308 -1.92 27.11 -16.87
C PHE A 308 -1.69 28.21 -15.83
N ILE A 309 -0.47 28.75 -15.74
CA ILE A 309 -0.09 29.87 -14.87
C ILE A 309 -1.00 31.08 -15.10
N LYS A 310 -1.19 31.50 -16.35
CA LYS A 310 -2.07 32.64 -16.72
C LYS A 310 -3.56 32.40 -16.41
N SER A 311 -4.01 31.15 -16.39
CA SER A 311 -5.37 30.80 -15.98
C SER A 311 -5.52 30.76 -14.46
N GLY A 312 -4.48 30.31 -13.77
CA GLY A 312 -4.39 30.26 -12.31
C GLY A 312 -4.28 31.64 -11.69
N SER A 313 -3.45 32.55 -12.22
CA SER A 313 -3.31 33.92 -11.68
C SER A 313 -4.67 34.62 -11.60
N LYS A 314 -5.48 34.53 -12.66
CA LYS A 314 -6.85 35.05 -12.70
C LYS A 314 -7.81 34.42 -11.69
N ARG A 315 -7.53 33.20 -11.21
CA ARG A 315 -8.28 32.55 -10.13
C ARG A 315 -7.81 33.07 -8.76
N LEU A 316 -6.51 33.25 -8.57
CA LEU A 316 -5.91 33.83 -7.35
C LEU A 316 -6.29 35.31 -7.16
N GLU A 317 -6.28 36.10 -8.22
CA GLU A 317 -6.79 37.48 -8.27
C GLU A 317 -8.23 37.56 -7.76
N LYS A 318 -9.11 36.69 -8.30
CA LYS A 318 -10.53 36.60 -7.87
C LYS A 318 -10.66 36.15 -6.42
N LEU A 319 -9.86 35.17 -5.98
CA LEU A 319 -9.90 34.67 -4.61
C LEU A 319 -9.49 35.77 -3.62
N THR A 320 -8.41 36.49 -3.94
CA THR A 320 -7.93 37.65 -3.16
C THR A 320 -8.96 38.78 -3.13
N GLN A 321 -9.58 39.13 -4.26
CA GLN A 321 -10.66 40.12 -4.30
C GLN A 321 -11.87 39.69 -3.46
N SER A 322 -12.26 38.42 -3.51
CA SER A 322 -13.37 37.87 -2.72
C SER A 322 -13.05 37.89 -1.22
N ALA A 323 -11.82 37.55 -0.84
CA ALA A 323 -11.34 37.58 0.53
C ALA A 323 -11.38 39.00 1.13
N VAL A 324 -10.94 40.01 0.38
CA VAL A 324 -11.04 41.43 0.79
C VAL A 324 -12.50 41.88 0.95
N THR A 325 -13.40 41.40 0.08
CA THR A 325 -14.81 41.82 0.07
C THR A 325 -15.64 41.16 1.18
N SER A 326 -15.28 39.96 1.63
CA SER A 326 -16.11 39.14 2.53
C SER A 326 -16.02 39.47 4.02
N GLY A 327 -15.17 40.43 4.43
CA GLY A 327 -15.11 41.01 5.79
C GLY A 327 -14.61 40.10 6.92
N ASN A 328 -14.68 38.77 6.77
CA ASN A 328 -14.16 37.80 7.74
C ASN A 328 -12.63 37.73 7.68
N GLY A 329 -11.96 38.07 8.78
CA GLY A 329 -10.51 38.34 8.87
C GLY A 329 -9.54 37.15 8.69
N GLY A 330 -9.91 36.11 7.95
CA GLY A 330 -9.06 34.97 7.57
C GLY A 330 -8.68 34.96 6.08
N GLY A 331 -8.57 36.14 5.47
CA GLY A 331 -8.51 36.28 4.01
C GLY A 331 -7.24 35.73 3.34
N PHE A 332 -7.42 34.91 2.31
CA PHE A 332 -6.36 34.51 1.37
C PHE A 332 -5.66 35.73 0.79
N THR A 333 -4.33 35.73 0.78
CA THR A 333 -3.50 36.79 0.19
C THR A 333 -2.39 36.15 -0.64
N GLU A 334 -2.29 36.48 -1.93
CA GLU A 334 -1.26 35.92 -2.83
C GLU A 334 0.17 36.35 -2.46
N LEU A 335 1.14 35.44 -2.59
CA LEU A 335 2.58 35.72 -2.56
C LEU A 335 3.02 36.51 -3.80
N ALA A 336 4.22 37.08 -3.77
CA ALA A 336 4.78 37.78 -4.94
C ALA A 336 5.17 36.84 -6.10
N ASN A 337 5.36 35.54 -5.82
CA ASN A 337 5.66 34.53 -6.84
C ASN A 337 4.36 33.81 -7.25
N THR A 338 3.69 34.37 -8.26
CA THR A 338 2.47 33.80 -8.85
C THR A 338 2.70 32.41 -9.47
N GLU A 339 3.89 32.10 -9.98
CA GLU A 339 4.19 30.76 -10.51
C GLU A 339 4.15 29.72 -9.39
N PHE A 340 4.85 29.96 -8.27
CA PHE A 340 4.76 29.11 -7.08
C PHE A 340 3.31 28.97 -6.59
N GLU A 341 2.57 30.07 -6.44
CA GLU A 341 1.17 30.03 -5.95
C GLU A 341 0.26 29.19 -6.86
N VAL A 342 0.37 29.37 -8.18
CA VAL A 342 -0.45 28.63 -9.14
C VAL A 342 -0.06 27.16 -9.22
N LEU A 343 1.24 26.83 -9.19
CA LEU A 343 1.70 25.44 -9.26
C LEU A 343 1.46 24.73 -7.91
N PHE A 344 1.94 25.28 -6.79
CA PHE A 344 1.78 24.67 -5.46
C PHE A 344 0.31 24.59 -5.01
N GLY A 345 -0.52 25.60 -5.29
CA GLY A 345 -1.97 25.51 -5.18
C GLY A 345 -2.57 25.39 -3.79
N ALA A 346 -1.83 25.74 -2.73
CA ALA A 346 -2.30 25.70 -1.34
C ALA A 346 -3.24 26.89 -1.02
N THR A 347 -4.39 26.96 -1.71
CA THR A 347 -5.37 28.06 -1.60
C THR A 347 -6.32 27.92 -0.41
N ASN A 348 -6.40 26.75 0.22
CA ASN A 348 -7.20 26.49 1.42
C ASN A 348 -6.43 26.73 2.74
N ARG A 349 -5.32 27.48 2.68
CA ARG A 349 -4.49 27.78 3.84
C ARG A 349 -5.22 28.70 4.83
N ASN A 350 -5.02 28.47 6.13
CA ASN A 350 -5.70 29.22 7.21
C ASN A 350 -4.84 30.33 7.87
N ASN A 351 -3.52 30.37 7.64
CA ASN A 351 -2.61 31.28 8.32
C ASN A 351 -1.55 31.86 7.36
N GLU A 352 -1.86 33.02 6.77
CA GLU A 352 -0.99 33.71 5.80
C GLU A 352 0.40 34.05 6.34
N VAL A 353 0.49 34.47 7.61
CA VAL A 353 1.77 34.88 8.22
C VAL A 353 2.71 33.68 8.33
N GLN A 354 2.21 32.54 8.79
CA GLN A 354 3.01 31.33 8.92
C GLN A 354 3.27 30.66 7.57
N PHE A 355 2.35 30.77 6.60
CA PHE A 355 2.59 30.31 5.23
C PHE A 355 3.75 31.07 4.57
N ARG A 356 3.77 32.41 4.71
CA ARG A 356 4.87 33.29 4.25
C ARG A 356 6.19 33.03 4.97
N LEU A 357 6.15 32.65 6.25
CA LEU A 357 7.33 32.28 7.03
C LEU A 357 7.95 30.97 6.55
N MET A 358 7.15 29.97 6.20
CA MET A 358 7.66 28.70 5.65
C MET A 358 8.16 28.86 4.22
N PHE A 359 7.32 29.38 3.33
CA PHE A 359 7.61 29.51 1.91
C PHE A 359 8.34 30.82 1.63
N THR A 360 9.59 30.88 2.07
CA THR A 360 10.56 31.94 1.70
C THR A 360 10.83 31.91 0.19
N PRO A 361 11.44 32.96 -0.42
CA PRO A 361 11.75 32.94 -1.86
C PRO A 361 12.57 31.74 -2.31
N LEU A 362 13.51 31.26 -1.48
CA LEU A 362 14.28 30.04 -1.74
C LEU A 362 13.36 28.80 -1.75
N ALA A 363 12.51 28.65 -0.74
CA ALA A 363 11.56 27.53 -0.66
C ALA A 363 10.54 27.53 -1.81
N GLN A 364 10.14 28.70 -2.29
CA GLN A 364 9.26 28.84 -3.45
C GLN A 364 9.96 28.34 -4.72
N ASN A 365 11.20 28.76 -4.96
CA ASN A 365 12.00 28.31 -6.10
C ASN A 365 12.25 26.80 -6.06
N ASN A 366 12.75 26.27 -4.94
CA ASN A 366 12.97 24.84 -4.71
C ASN A 366 11.73 24.00 -5.04
N MET A 367 10.54 24.49 -4.67
CA MET A 367 9.30 23.79 -4.93
C MET A 367 8.88 23.87 -6.40
N VAL A 368 9.09 25.00 -7.06
CA VAL A 368 8.84 25.16 -8.51
C VAL A 368 9.78 24.25 -9.31
N ASP A 369 11.06 24.21 -8.97
CA ASP A 369 12.06 23.34 -9.61
C ASP A 369 11.69 21.87 -9.43
N LEU A 370 11.32 21.46 -8.21
CA LEU A 370 10.85 20.10 -7.90
C LEU A 370 9.56 19.74 -8.66
N MET A 371 8.63 20.70 -8.83
CA MET A 371 7.38 20.47 -9.55
C MET A 371 7.54 20.41 -11.08
N THR A 372 8.54 21.09 -11.63
CA THR A 372 8.70 21.27 -13.08
C THR A 372 9.80 20.41 -13.71
N SER A 373 10.66 19.76 -12.92
CA SER A 373 11.75 18.91 -13.39
C SER A 373 11.40 17.42 -13.43
N ASP A 374 11.79 16.76 -14.53
CA ASP A 374 11.73 15.30 -14.71
C ASP A 374 12.91 14.55 -14.05
N ASP A 375 13.92 15.24 -13.50
CA ASP A 375 15.13 14.59 -12.94
C ASP A 375 14.84 13.78 -11.65
N GLY A 376 13.71 14.06 -11.00
CA GLY A 376 13.14 13.32 -9.87
C GLY A 376 11.92 12.50 -10.28
N TYR A 377 10.75 12.85 -9.73
CA TYR A 377 9.43 12.40 -10.20
C TYR A 377 8.48 13.58 -10.52
N GLY A 378 8.99 14.82 -10.44
CA GLY A 378 8.24 16.04 -10.70
C GLY A 378 7.11 16.32 -9.70
N ASP A 379 6.12 17.09 -10.14
CA ASP A 379 4.87 17.39 -9.44
C ASP A 379 3.89 16.19 -9.31
N ASP A 380 4.32 15.10 -8.65
CA ASP A 380 3.54 13.86 -8.43
C ASP A 380 3.04 13.67 -6.98
N PHE A 381 3.32 14.62 -6.08
CA PHE A 381 3.04 14.50 -4.64
C PHE A 381 1.85 15.33 -4.14
N ALA A 382 1.11 14.81 -3.17
CA ALA A 382 0.25 15.61 -2.30
C ALA A 382 1.02 16.00 -1.04
N PHE A 383 0.76 17.18 -0.50
CA PHE A 383 1.36 17.68 0.74
C PHE A 383 0.26 18.32 1.57
N TYR A 384 -0.01 17.70 2.72
CA TYR A 384 -0.93 18.16 3.74
C TYR A 384 -0.14 18.63 4.95
N LYS A 385 -0.41 19.84 5.42
CA LYS A 385 0.06 20.33 6.73
C LYS A 385 -1.14 20.47 7.64
N THR A 386 -1.04 19.92 8.84
CA THR A 386 -2.04 20.02 9.91
C THR A 386 -1.32 20.44 11.18
N GLY A 387 -1.15 21.75 11.34
CA GLY A 387 -0.32 22.32 12.39
C GLY A 387 1.11 21.77 12.32
N MET A 388 1.58 21.13 13.38
CA MET A 388 2.95 20.59 13.48
C MET A 388 3.17 19.24 12.76
N LEU A 389 2.11 18.60 12.25
CA LEU A 389 2.22 17.39 11.43
C LEU A 389 2.19 17.72 9.94
N ASN A 390 3.11 17.11 9.20
CA ASN A 390 3.22 17.18 7.76
C ASN A 390 3.02 15.76 7.21
N CYS A 391 2.28 15.62 6.10
CA CYS A 391 2.02 14.35 5.44
C CYS A 391 2.26 14.52 3.93
N ILE A 392 3.17 13.72 3.38
CA ILE A 392 3.43 13.60 1.95
C ILE A 392 2.83 12.28 1.44
N ARG A 393 2.17 12.35 0.29
CA ARG A 393 1.68 11.19 -0.47
C ARG A 393 2.04 11.37 -1.94
N SER A 394 3.13 10.77 -2.40
CA SER A 394 3.50 10.74 -3.82
C SER A 394 2.90 9.57 -4.57
N ASP A 395 2.77 9.69 -5.89
CA ASP A 395 2.32 8.58 -6.72
C ASP A 395 3.45 7.55 -6.94
N HIS A 396 4.72 7.98 -7.01
CA HIS A 396 5.87 7.06 -7.05
C HIS A 396 5.91 6.12 -5.84
N ALA A 397 5.70 6.63 -4.61
CA ALA A 397 5.70 5.83 -3.39
C ALA A 397 4.62 4.72 -3.36
N GLN A 398 3.52 4.87 -4.11
CA GLN A 398 2.48 3.83 -4.17
C GLN A 398 3.00 2.54 -4.81
N SER A 399 3.98 2.66 -5.71
CA SER A 399 4.67 1.54 -6.37
C SER A 399 5.99 1.11 -5.69
N TRP A 400 6.42 1.82 -4.65
CA TRP A 400 7.72 1.61 -3.99
C TRP A 400 7.86 0.19 -3.42
N GLN A 401 8.98 -0.46 -3.74
CA GLN A 401 9.31 -1.82 -3.32
C GLN A 401 9.98 -1.81 -1.94
N THR A 402 9.17 -1.59 -0.90
CA THR A 402 9.64 -1.39 0.49
C THR A 402 10.33 -2.62 1.12
N ASP A 403 10.03 -3.84 0.68
CA ASP A 403 10.71 -5.05 1.19
C ASP A 403 12.03 -5.32 0.43
N ALA A 404 13.15 -5.10 1.13
CA ALA A 404 14.54 -5.25 0.68
C ALA A 404 15.01 -6.71 0.52
N ASP A 405 14.14 -7.55 -0.05
CA ASP A 405 14.37 -8.98 -0.30
C ASP A 405 15.64 -9.24 -1.14
N PRO A 406 16.67 -9.92 -0.58
CA PRO A 406 17.86 -10.38 -1.29
C PRO A 406 17.60 -11.17 -2.58
N ALA A 407 16.48 -11.90 -2.67
CA ALA A 407 16.14 -12.69 -3.85
C ALA A 407 16.01 -11.82 -5.12
N ARG A 408 15.72 -10.52 -4.99
CA ARG A 408 15.63 -9.55 -6.11
C ARG A 408 16.91 -9.46 -6.94
N TYR A 409 18.07 -9.68 -6.33
CA TYR A 409 19.38 -9.54 -6.96
C TYR A 409 20.23 -10.83 -6.93
N MET A 410 19.64 -11.96 -6.53
CA MET A 410 20.23 -13.29 -6.76
C MET A 410 20.14 -13.67 -8.25
N SER A 411 21.30 -13.93 -8.86
CA SER A 411 21.40 -14.38 -10.25
C SER A 411 22.54 -15.39 -10.43
N TYR A 412 22.46 -16.18 -11.49
CA TYR A 412 23.53 -17.07 -11.97
C TYR A 412 24.65 -16.31 -12.71
N ASP A 413 24.38 -15.08 -13.15
CA ASP A 413 25.34 -14.16 -13.75
C ASP A 413 25.70 -13.06 -12.74
N LEU A 414 26.98 -12.95 -12.42
CA LEU A 414 27.54 -11.92 -11.53
C LEU A 414 27.27 -10.50 -12.03
N LYS A 415 27.29 -10.28 -13.36
CA LYS A 415 27.04 -8.96 -13.95
C LYS A 415 25.56 -8.57 -13.80
N ALA A 416 24.65 -9.48 -14.09
CA ALA A 416 23.22 -9.28 -13.85
C ALA A 416 22.90 -9.09 -12.35
N SER A 417 23.53 -9.85 -11.46
CA SER A 417 23.38 -9.70 -10.00
C SER A 417 23.79 -8.30 -9.53
N ARG A 418 24.96 -7.81 -9.97
CA ARG A 418 25.40 -6.43 -9.68
C ARG A 418 24.42 -5.39 -10.21
N ALA A 419 24.00 -5.51 -11.47
CA ALA A 419 23.09 -4.56 -12.10
C ALA A 419 21.75 -4.49 -11.36
N ALA A 420 21.21 -5.65 -10.94
CA ALA A 420 19.99 -5.72 -10.15
C ALA A 420 20.17 -5.10 -8.74
N PHE A 421 21.29 -5.39 -8.06
CA PHE A 421 21.59 -4.83 -6.74
C PHE A 421 21.68 -3.29 -6.78
N VAL A 422 22.46 -2.74 -7.71
CA VAL A 422 22.64 -1.29 -7.84
C VAL A 422 21.32 -0.63 -8.25
N ALA A 423 20.60 -1.17 -9.24
CA ALA A 423 19.34 -0.59 -9.70
C ALA A 423 18.26 -0.62 -8.60
N TYR A 424 18.13 -1.72 -7.85
CA TYR A 424 17.15 -1.83 -6.75
C TYR A 424 17.44 -0.80 -5.65
N ASN A 425 18.68 -0.74 -5.15
CA ASN A 425 19.03 0.17 -4.07
C ASN A 425 18.95 1.64 -4.51
N ALA A 426 19.35 1.96 -5.75
CA ALA A 426 19.26 3.33 -6.29
C ALA A 426 17.80 3.78 -6.44
N GLU A 427 16.90 2.92 -6.94
CA GLU A 427 15.47 3.26 -7.05
C GLU A 427 14.78 3.36 -5.68
N TYR A 428 15.16 2.50 -4.73
CA TYR A 428 14.69 2.58 -3.34
C TYR A 428 15.09 3.93 -2.72
N PHE A 429 16.36 4.31 -2.84
CA PHE A 429 16.86 5.58 -2.33
C PHE A 429 16.22 6.78 -3.03
N LYS A 430 16.07 6.72 -4.36
CA LYS A 430 15.39 7.76 -5.14
C LYS A 430 13.95 7.96 -4.65
N SER A 431 13.17 6.88 -4.52
CA SER A 431 11.79 6.94 -4.02
C SER A 431 11.74 7.58 -2.63
N MET A 432 12.54 7.08 -1.68
CA MET A 432 12.57 7.60 -0.32
C MET A 432 12.98 9.09 -0.28
N TYR A 433 14.01 9.48 -1.03
CA TYR A 433 14.51 10.85 -1.05
C TYR A 433 13.49 11.85 -1.62
N PHE A 434 12.77 11.49 -2.68
CA PHE A 434 11.81 12.40 -3.30
C PHE A 434 10.48 12.53 -2.53
N ASP A 435 10.14 11.60 -1.64
CA ASP A 435 9.12 11.85 -0.61
C ASP A 435 9.58 12.88 0.44
N PHE A 436 10.87 12.93 0.79
CA PHE A 436 11.43 13.97 1.66
C PHE A 436 11.67 15.31 0.94
N ALA A 437 11.91 15.32 -0.37
CA ALA A 437 12.29 16.53 -1.11
C ALA A 437 11.32 17.73 -0.90
N PRO A 438 9.97 17.58 -0.90
CA PRO A 438 9.05 18.67 -0.57
C PRO A 438 9.22 19.25 0.84
N LEU A 439 9.67 18.43 1.80
CA LEU A 439 9.96 18.88 3.17
C LEU A 439 11.33 19.56 3.22
N LEU A 440 12.34 18.96 2.59
CA LEU A 440 13.69 19.52 2.51
C LEU A 440 13.75 20.87 1.78
N SER A 441 12.87 21.08 0.79
CA SER A 441 12.71 22.35 0.07
C SER A 441 12.31 23.53 0.97
N VAL A 442 11.86 23.30 2.22
CA VAL A 442 11.43 24.34 3.17
C VAL A 442 12.49 24.51 4.27
N PRO A 443 13.36 25.54 4.20
CA PRO A 443 14.48 25.72 5.13
C PRO A 443 14.07 25.81 6.60
N LEU A 444 12.86 26.33 6.87
CA LEU A 444 12.35 26.50 8.23
C LEU A 444 12.23 25.18 8.99
N TYR A 445 11.97 24.05 8.32
CA TYR A 445 11.91 22.75 8.99
C TYR A 445 13.28 22.33 9.53
N GLN A 446 14.34 22.44 8.73
CA GLN A 446 15.71 22.10 9.13
C GLN A 446 16.24 23.05 10.23
N MET A 447 15.84 24.34 10.18
CA MET A 447 16.21 25.33 11.19
C MET A 447 15.46 25.17 12.53
N THR A 448 14.29 24.54 12.52
CA THR A 448 13.43 24.41 13.72
C THR A 448 13.78 23.15 14.50
N LYS A 449 14.65 23.30 15.51
CA LYS A 449 14.99 22.22 16.43
C LYS A 449 13.78 21.84 17.30
N PRO A 450 13.40 20.55 17.37
CA PRO A 450 12.37 20.07 18.28
C PRO A 450 12.70 20.39 19.75
N ARG A 451 11.70 20.86 20.49
CA ARG A 451 11.72 20.96 21.95
C ARG A 451 11.62 19.57 22.58
N GLU A 452 12.07 19.45 23.82
CA GLU A 452 11.92 18.24 24.61
C GLU A 452 10.45 17.83 24.76
N TYR A 453 10.20 16.52 24.87
CA TYR A 453 8.88 15.94 25.09
C TYR A 453 8.91 15.07 26.34
N ILE A 454 7.93 15.26 27.22
CA ILE A 454 7.80 14.49 28.45
C ILE A 454 7.04 13.20 28.12
N TYR A 455 7.79 12.11 27.98
CA TYR A 455 7.24 10.76 27.80
C TYR A 455 6.58 10.27 29.09
N ARG A 456 5.74 9.24 28.97
CA ARG A 456 5.15 8.54 30.12
C ARG A 456 6.19 7.64 30.78
N ASP A 457 6.11 7.51 32.10
CA ASP A 457 6.97 6.60 32.86
C ASP A 457 6.73 5.12 32.49
N VAL A 458 5.46 4.76 32.24
CA VAL A 458 5.03 3.39 31.92
C VAL A 458 4.03 3.42 30.76
N TYR A 459 4.24 2.54 29.78
CA TYR A 459 3.35 2.32 28.64
C TYR A 459 2.56 1.02 28.77
N PRO A 460 1.27 0.99 28.34
CA PRO A 460 0.38 -0.16 28.56
C PRO A 460 0.77 -1.39 27.74
N SER A 461 1.31 -1.20 26.53
CA SER A 461 1.91 -2.24 25.69
C SER A 461 3.44 -2.13 25.67
N ASN A 462 4.13 -3.16 25.18
CA ASN A 462 5.55 -3.13 24.82
C ASN A 462 5.75 -2.68 23.36
N TYR A 463 4.79 -2.97 22.48
CA TYR A 463 4.82 -2.67 21.05
C TYR A 463 3.63 -1.82 20.61
N THR A 464 3.73 -1.23 19.41
CA THR A 464 2.61 -0.47 18.84
C THR A 464 1.65 -1.40 18.09
N GLU A 465 0.37 -1.04 18.05
CA GLU A 465 -0.62 -1.75 17.24
C GLU A 465 -0.27 -1.73 15.74
N TYR A 466 0.42 -0.68 15.29
CA TYR A 466 0.97 -0.54 13.94
C TYR A 466 1.98 -1.65 13.60
N GLU A 467 2.93 -1.89 14.50
CA GLU A 467 3.93 -2.97 14.37
C GLU A 467 3.28 -4.36 14.46
N ALA A 468 2.24 -4.49 15.29
CA ALA A 468 1.44 -5.71 15.38
C ALA A 468 0.67 -5.99 14.07
N GLU A 469 0.12 -4.96 13.41
CA GLU A 469 -0.50 -5.09 12.08
C GLU A 469 0.51 -5.43 11.00
N ALA A 470 1.65 -4.73 10.96
CA ALA A 470 2.72 -5.04 10.02
C ALA A 470 3.17 -6.51 10.15
N THR A 471 3.36 -6.98 11.40
CA THR A 471 3.68 -8.38 11.72
C THR A 471 2.56 -9.35 11.32
N ALA A 472 1.28 -9.02 11.60
CA ALA A 472 0.14 -9.85 11.21
C ALA A 472 0.05 -10.03 9.68
N ASN A 473 0.34 -8.98 8.91
CA ASN A 473 0.34 -9.03 7.44
C ASN A 473 1.54 -9.77 6.83
N ARG A 474 2.55 -10.16 7.63
CA ARG A 474 3.62 -11.07 7.17
C ARG A 474 3.19 -12.55 7.15
N PHE A 475 2.07 -12.89 7.77
CA PHE A 475 1.49 -14.23 7.68
C PHE A 475 0.76 -14.44 6.35
N ASN A 476 0.54 -15.71 5.99
CA ASN A 476 -0.48 -16.02 5.00
C ASN A 476 -1.87 -15.63 5.56
N VAL A 477 -2.64 -14.85 4.80
CA VAL A 477 -3.93 -14.29 5.22
C VAL A 477 -4.92 -15.33 5.78
N SER A 478 -4.84 -16.59 5.34
CA SER A 478 -5.68 -17.70 5.86
C SER A 478 -5.50 -17.99 7.35
N GLN A 479 -4.39 -17.57 7.97
CA GLN A 479 -4.18 -17.66 9.42
C GLN A 479 -5.18 -16.81 10.21
N PHE A 480 -5.70 -15.73 9.63
CA PHE A 480 -6.61 -14.79 10.30
C PHE A 480 -7.98 -14.65 9.59
N ALA A 481 -8.04 -14.86 8.28
CA ALA A 481 -9.26 -14.68 7.47
C ALA A 481 -10.44 -15.58 7.89
N PRO A 482 -11.69 -15.07 7.88
CA PRO A 482 -12.89 -15.89 8.05
C PRO A 482 -12.97 -17.05 7.03
N PRO A 483 -13.42 -18.26 7.40
CA PRO A 483 -13.53 -19.40 6.47
C PRO A 483 -14.39 -19.12 5.23
N GLU A 484 -15.43 -18.30 5.41
CA GLU A 484 -16.36 -17.85 4.39
C GLU A 484 -15.82 -16.74 3.50
N ALA A 485 -14.69 -16.10 3.81
CA ALA A 485 -14.13 -15.01 3.00
C ALA A 485 -13.91 -15.39 1.52
N LYS A 486 -14.22 -14.45 0.62
CA LYS A 486 -14.08 -14.57 -0.85
C LYS A 486 -13.31 -13.39 -1.46
N THR A 487 -12.94 -12.40 -0.65
CA THR A 487 -12.10 -11.27 -1.01
C THR A 487 -10.86 -11.22 -0.11
N ASP A 488 -9.97 -10.26 -0.32
CA ASP A 488 -8.88 -9.99 0.61
C ASP A 488 -9.40 -9.62 2.02
N SER A 489 -8.53 -9.65 3.02
CA SER A 489 -8.87 -9.32 4.41
C SER A 489 -8.05 -8.14 4.91
N ILE A 490 -8.70 -7.17 5.55
CA ILE A 490 -8.04 -6.11 6.32
C ILE A 490 -7.80 -6.63 7.73
N LEU A 491 -6.54 -6.64 8.19
CA LEU A 491 -6.17 -7.11 9.54
C LEU A 491 -5.97 -5.92 10.49
N LYS A 492 -6.83 -5.75 11.49
CA LYS A 492 -6.59 -4.78 12.58
C LYS A 492 -6.01 -5.49 13.80
N ALA A 493 -4.98 -4.93 14.42
CA ALA A 493 -4.44 -5.43 15.68
C ALA A 493 -4.86 -4.50 16.83
N SER A 494 -5.19 -5.08 17.97
CA SER A 494 -5.44 -4.34 19.22
C SER A 494 -4.81 -5.06 20.41
N PHE A 495 -4.30 -4.30 21.36
CA PHE A 495 -3.59 -4.85 22.52
C PHE A 495 -4.54 -5.53 23.52
N ILE A 496 -4.16 -6.72 24.01
CA ILE A 496 -4.89 -7.44 25.08
C ILE A 496 -4.15 -7.31 26.42
N ARG A 497 -2.89 -7.79 26.49
CA ARG A 497 -2.08 -7.82 27.71
C ARG A 497 -0.58 -7.98 27.40
N LYS A 498 0.27 -7.66 28.38
CA LYS A 498 1.70 -8.02 28.36
C LYS A 498 1.90 -9.42 28.93
N ASP A 499 2.65 -10.27 28.24
CA ASP A 499 3.11 -11.57 28.75
C ASP A 499 4.65 -11.54 28.90
N GLY A 500 5.10 -10.69 29.83
CA GLY A 500 6.52 -10.44 30.08
C GLY A 500 7.08 -9.38 29.13
N THR A 501 8.03 -9.78 28.29
CA THR A 501 8.55 -8.93 27.20
C THR A 501 7.79 -9.10 25.89
N ALA A 502 6.87 -10.05 25.81
CA ALA A 502 5.92 -10.20 24.70
C ALA A 502 4.61 -9.44 24.97
N ASP A 503 3.86 -9.13 23.91
CA ASP A 503 2.48 -8.66 23.99
C ASP A 503 1.53 -9.63 23.28
N LYS A 504 0.43 -9.96 23.95
CA LYS A 504 -0.70 -10.68 23.37
C LYS A 504 -1.66 -9.69 22.70
N MET A 505 -1.93 -9.91 21.42
CA MET A 505 -2.71 -9.04 20.54
C MET A 505 -3.94 -9.76 19.99
N ALA A 506 -5.07 -9.04 19.89
CA ALA A 506 -6.22 -9.48 19.12
C ALA A 506 -6.07 -9.00 17.66
N VAL A 507 -6.05 -9.94 16.72
CA VAL A 507 -6.06 -9.68 15.27
C VAL A 507 -7.46 -9.91 14.74
N THR A 508 -8.15 -8.85 14.32
CA THR A 508 -9.47 -8.95 13.68
C THR A 508 -9.34 -8.78 12.17
N ALA A 509 -9.68 -9.82 11.44
CA ALA A 509 -9.75 -9.83 9.98
C ALA A 509 -11.15 -9.43 9.51
N TYR A 510 -11.24 -8.42 8.63
CA TYR A 510 -12.48 -7.98 7.98
C TYR A 510 -12.42 -8.29 6.48
N SER A 511 -13.43 -8.98 5.95
CA SER A 511 -13.51 -9.41 4.55
C SER A 511 -14.96 -9.48 4.08
N PHE A 512 -15.20 -10.02 2.88
CA PHE A 512 -16.53 -10.23 2.33
C PHE A 512 -16.71 -11.66 1.78
N ASP A 513 -17.86 -12.27 2.06
CA ASP A 513 -18.38 -13.40 1.28
C ASP A 513 -19.14 -12.87 0.05
N THR A 514 -19.36 -13.71 -0.96
CA THR A 514 -19.97 -13.32 -2.24
C THR A 514 -21.22 -14.12 -2.57
N VAL A 515 -22.36 -13.45 -2.73
CA VAL A 515 -23.64 -14.05 -3.13
C VAL A 515 -24.00 -13.65 -4.56
N PRO A 516 -24.25 -14.59 -5.49
CA PRO A 516 -24.74 -14.27 -6.82
C PRO A 516 -26.20 -13.81 -6.77
N ARG A 517 -26.49 -12.72 -7.48
CA ARG A 517 -27.82 -12.10 -7.61
C ARG A 517 -28.13 -11.84 -9.09
N VAL A 518 -29.40 -11.58 -9.39
CA VAL A 518 -29.84 -11.15 -10.73
C VAL A 518 -30.85 -10.03 -10.55
N ASP A 519 -30.56 -8.87 -11.13
CA ASP A 519 -31.55 -7.80 -11.30
C ASP A 519 -32.18 -7.92 -12.70
N TYR A 520 -33.40 -7.44 -12.85
CA TYR A 520 -34.07 -7.36 -14.15
C TYR A 520 -34.24 -5.88 -14.53
N VAL A 521 -33.79 -5.52 -15.73
CA VAL A 521 -33.83 -4.15 -16.24
C VAL A 521 -34.68 -4.12 -17.51
N ASP A 522 -35.72 -3.29 -17.50
CA ASP A 522 -36.63 -3.15 -18.63
C ASP A 522 -35.96 -2.42 -19.80
N VAL A 523 -35.88 -3.10 -20.95
CA VAL A 523 -35.31 -2.58 -22.20
C VAL A 523 -36.32 -2.74 -23.34
N PHE A 524 -36.51 -1.69 -24.12
CA PHE A 524 -37.40 -1.73 -25.29
C PHE A 524 -36.75 -2.46 -26.47
N GLY A 525 -37.43 -3.48 -26.99
CA GLY A 525 -37.01 -4.29 -28.12
C GLY A 525 -37.47 -3.75 -29.47
N GLY A 526 -36.77 -4.13 -30.54
CA GLY A 526 -37.13 -3.85 -31.92
C GLY A 526 -38.38 -4.59 -32.41
N ASP A 527 -38.92 -5.49 -31.58
CA ASP A 527 -40.24 -6.10 -31.73
C ASP A 527 -41.39 -5.20 -31.25
N GLY A 528 -41.08 -4.07 -30.60
CA GLY A 528 -42.04 -3.12 -30.06
C GLY A 528 -42.51 -3.41 -28.63
N LEU A 529 -41.86 -4.37 -27.94
CA LEU A 529 -42.20 -4.74 -26.56
C LEU A 529 -41.11 -4.32 -25.58
N ILE A 530 -41.47 -4.21 -24.30
CA ILE A 530 -40.50 -4.07 -23.20
C ILE A 530 -40.12 -5.47 -22.73
N HIS A 531 -38.82 -5.72 -22.56
CA HIS A 531 -38.27 -6.98 -22.09
C HIS A 531 -37.43 -6.77 -20.84
N ALA A 532 -37.69 -7.59 -19.83
CA ALA A 532 -36.91 -7.63 -18.60
C ALA A 532 -35.56 -8.34 -18.83
N VAL A 533 -34.51 -7.57 -19.13
CA VAL A 533 -33.16 -8.10 -19.39
C VAL A 533 -32.51 -8.51 -18.05
N PRO A 534 -32.12 -9.79 -17.88
CA PRO A 534 -31.46 -10.24 -16.66
C PRO A 534 -30.00 -9.77 -16.61
N VAL A 535 -29.63 -9.07 -15.53
CA VAL A 535 -28.29 -8.60 -15.24
C VAL A 535 -27.75 -9.34 -14.00
N PRO A 536 -26.93 -10.39 -14.17
CA PRO A 536 -26.32 -11.09 -13.06
C PRO A 536 -25.23 -10.23 -12.41
N TRP A 537 -25.22 -10.17 -11.08
CA TRP A 537 -24.26 -9.40 -10.29
C TRP A 537 -23.85 -10.13 -9.01
N THR A 538 -22.79 -9.65 -8.35
CA THR A 538 -22.28 -10.22 -7.10
C THR A 538 -22.51 -9.24 -5.96
N GLU A 539 -23.24 -9.68 -4.95
CA GLU A 539 -23.39 -9.01 -3.66
C GLU A 539 -22.24 -9.42 -2.74
N TYR A 540 -21.67 -8.46 -2.00
CA TYR A 540 -20.58 -8.67 -1.07
C TYR A 540 -21.11 -8.50 0.36
N ILE A 541 -21.09 -9.57 1.15
CA ILE A 541 -21.63 -9.58 2.52
C ILE A 541 -20.44 -9.50 3.49
N PRO A 542 -20.35 -8.48 4.37
CA PRO A 542 -19.22 -8.32 5.27
C PRO A 542 -19.17 -9.47 6.28
N VAL A 543 -17.97 -10.03 6.47
CA VAL A 543 -17.66 -11.13 7.40
C VAL A 543 -16.39 -10.78 8.17
N SER A 544 -16.28 -11.25 9.41
CA SER A 544 -15.10 -10.96 10.24
C SER A 544 -14.77 -12.09 11.22
N ARG A 545 -13.49 -12.19 11.57
CA ARG A 545 -12.97 -13.14 12.55
C ARG A 545 -11.91 -12.46 13.39
N THR A 546 -12.06 -12.53 14.71
CA THR A 546 -10.98 -12.20 15.65
C THR A 546 -10.22 -13.47 16.01
N SER A 547 -8.90 -13.36 16.09
CA SER A 547 -7.98 -14.41 16.50
C SER A 547 -6.87 -13.80 17.35
N GLU A 548 -6.13 -14.59 18.11
CA GLU A 548 -5.07 -14.09 18.99
C GLU A 548 -3.69 -14.33 18.36
N MET A 549 -2.76 -13.40 18.61
CA MET A 549 -1.37 -13.47 18.17
C MET A 549 -0.47 -12.94 19.27
N GLU A 550 0.61 -13.65 19.58
CA GLU A 550 1.71 -13.15 20.40
C GLU A 550 2.73 -12.43 19.51
N ILE A 551 3.26 -11.29 19.97
CA ILE A 551 4.42 -10.63 19.35
C ILE A 551 5.52 -10.39 20.38
N LYS A 552 6.77 -10.66 19.98
CA LYS A 552 7.94 -10.48 20.83
C LYS A 552 9.14 -9.95 20.02
N ALA A 553 9.86 -8.99 20.57
CA ALA A 553 11.17 -8.59 20.07
C ALA A 553 12.18 -9.73 20.21
N VAL A 554 13.01 -9.92 19.18
CA VAL A 554 14.13 -10.88 19.19
C VAL A 554 15.43 -10.18 18.82
N ASP A 555 16.53 -10.54 19.48
CA ASP A 555 17.88 -10.15 19.04
C ASP A 555 18.25 -11.00 17.82
N GLY A 556 17.89 -10.54 16.63
CA GLY A 556 18.17 -11.29 15.42
C GLY A 556 17.82 -10.52 14.17
N THR A 557 18.58 -10.77 13.12
CA THR A 557 18.29 -10.26 11.78
C THR A 557 17.30 -11.20 11.07
N ARG A 558 16.71 -10.77 9.94
CA ARG A 558 15.74 -11.59 9.19
C ARG A 558 16.35 -12.91 8.70
N GLU A 559 17.65 -12.91 8.39
CA GLU A 559 18.41 -14.11 8.01
C GLU A 559 18.47 -15.13 9.17
N ASN A 560 18.65 -14.66 10.42
CA ASN A 560 18.63 -15.52 11.60
C ASN A 560 17.23 -16.16 11.78
N TYR A 561 16.17 -15.36 11.60
CA TYR A 561 14.80 -15.86 11.64
C TYR A 561 14.54 -16.91 10.55
N GLU A 562 14.91 -16.65 9.29
CA GLU A 562 14.68 -17.58 8.18
C GLU A 562 15.48 -18.88 8.33
N SER A 563 16.70 -18.79 8.87
CA SER A 563 17.52 -19.96 9.24
C SER A 563 16.84 -20.83 10.31
N LEU A 564 16.33 -20.22 11.39
CA LEU A 564 15.61 -20.92 12.46
C LEU A 564 14.25 -21.48 12.01
N SER A 565 13.56 -20.77 11.12
CA SER A 565 12.26 -21.14 10.54
C SER A 565 12.37 -22.29 9.52
N ALA A 566 13.46 -22.33 8.75
CA ALA A 566 13.82 -23.49 7.93
C ALA A 566 14.28 -24.70 8.76
N GLY A 567 14.79 -24.45 9.97
CA GLY A 567 15.10 -25.46 10.97
C GLY A 567 13.87 -26.07 11.64
N SER A 568 14.05 -27.19 12.34
CA SER A 568 12.96 -27.83 13.09
C SER A 568 12.66 -27.18 14.44
N GLU A 569 13.55 -26.32 14.96
CA GLU A 569 13.50 -25.80 16.33
C GLU A 569 12.35 -24.80 16.51
N LEU A 570 12.38 -23.67 15.80
CA LEU A 570 11.31 -22.67 15.86
C LEU A 570 9.96 -23.25 15.44
N ALA A 571 9.93 -24.04 14.36
CA ALA A 571 8.71 -24.71 13.90
C ALA A 571 8.12 -25.68 14.96
N SER A 572 8.96 -26.35 15.75
CA SER A 572 8.48 -27.22 16.83
C SER A 572 8.02 -26.44 18.06
N PHE A 573 8.68 -25.31 18.37
CA PHE A 573 8.26 -24.39 19.43
C PHE A 573 6.87 -23.79 19.12
N VAL A 574 6.68 -23.28 17.90
CA VAL A 574 5.44 -22.64 17.42
C VAL A 574 4.27 -23.64 17.36
N ARG A 575 4.53 -24.91 17.02
CA ARG A 575 3.52 -25.99 17.01
C ARG A 575 2.85 -26.28 18.35
N ARG A 576 3.34 -25.70 19.46
CA ARG A 576 2.68 -25.75 20.77
C ARG A 576 1.52 -24.75 20.89
N PHE A 577 1.45 -23.75 20.02
CA PHE A 577 0.45 -22.68 20.03
C PHE A 577 -0.39 -22.61 18.75
N SER A 578 0.18 -23.00 17.60
CA SER A 578 -0.56 -23.22 16.36
C SER A 578 -0.13 -24.48 15.64
N SER A 579 -1.08 -25.37 15.41
CA SER A 579 -0.94 -26.62 14.64
C SER A 579 -0.34 -26.42 13.24
N SER A 580 -0.47 -25.22 12.65
CA SER A 580 0.17 -24.85 11.39
C SER A 580 1.70 -24.79 11.47
N GLY A 581 2.26 -24.50 12.65
CA GLY A 581 3.67 -24.18 12.83
C GLY A 581 4.09 -22.83 12.21
N ALA A 582 3.13 -21.99 11.81
CA ALA A 582 3.43 -20.70 11.17
C ALA A 582 3.87 -19.65 12.19
N SER A 583 4.98 -18.99 11.89
CA SER A 583 5.42 -17.73 12.51
C SER A 583 5.65 -16.69 11.42
N ALA A 584 5.82 -15.43 11.80
CA ALA A 584 6.24 -14.38 10.90
C ALA A 584 7.28 -13.45 11.55
N PHE A 585 8.03 -12.71 10.74
CA PHE A 585 9.02 -11.74 11.19
C PHE A 585 8.85 -10.40 10.49
N CYS A 586 8.80 -9.33 11.26
CA CYS A 586 8.79 -7.94 10.78
C CYS A 586 9.60 -7.09 11.77
N ASP A 587 10.54 -6.27 11.31
CA ASP A 587 11.13 -5.18 12.10
C ASP A 587 11.67 -5.62 13.50
N GLY A 588 12.32 -6.80 13.53
CA GLY A 588 12.88 -7.39 14.74
C GLY A 588 11.84 -7.94 15.73
N LEU A 589 10.59 -8.13 15.31
CA LEU A 589 9.52 -8.84 15.99
C LEU A 589 9.32 -10.22 15.37
N VAL A 590 9.07 -11.23 16.22
CA VAL A 590 8.49 -12.51 15.82
C VAL A 590 7.03 -12.53 16.25
N GLY A 591 6.14 -12.78 15.31
CA GLY A 591 4.73 -13.07 15.55
C GLY A 591 4.46 -14.57 15.62
N ILE A 592 3.55 -14.98 16.51
CA ILE A 592 3.07 -16.36 16.66
C ILE A 592 1.54 -16.35 16.81
N PRO A 593 0.77 -17.00 15.92
CA PRO A 593 -0.67 -17.10 16.06
C PRO A 593 -1.02 -18.12 17.16
N LEU A 594 -2.04 -17.81 17.95
CA LEU A 594 -2.47 -18.60 19.09
C LEU A 594 -3.82 -19.26 18.76
N THR A 595 -3.76 -20.38 18.02
CA THR A 595 -4.96 -21.11 17.56
C THR A 595 -5.31 -22.31 18.43
N ASP A 596 -4.31 -22.93 19.06
CA ASP A 596 -4.41 -24.23 19.72
C ASP A 596 -3.86 -24.22 21.18
N GLY A 597 -3.26 -23.11 21.64
CA GLY A 597 -2.72 -22.98 22.99
C GLY A 597 -2.32 -21.55 23.38
N ASP A 598 -2.22 -21.29 24.69
CA ASP A 598 -1.81 -20.00 25.26
C ASP A 598 -0.28 -19.86 25.37
N PHE A 599 0.23 -18.67 25.07
CA PHE A 599 1.61 -18.28 25.33
C PHE A 599 1.80 -17.83 26.79
N THR A 600 2.97 -18.10 27.39
CA THR A 600 3.25 -17.75 28.79
C THR A 600 4.61 -17.05 28.96
N GLY A 601 4.83 -16.40 30.09
CA GLY A 601 6.13 -15.78 30.44
C GLY A 601 7.33 -16.75 30.58
N ASN A 602 7.11 -18.07 30.52
CA ASN A 602 8.20 -19.05 30.35
C ASN A 602 8.52 -19.27 28.87
N ASP A 603 7.52 -19.23 28.01
CA ASP A 603 7.67 -19.30 26.56
C ASP A 603 8.29 -18.01 26.01
N ASP A 604 7.99 -16.86 26.62
CA ASP A 604 8.66 -15.58 26.38
C ASP A 604 10.19 -15.69 26.53
N LYS A 605 10.65 -16.37 27.59
CA LYS A 605 12.08 -16.61 27.85
C LYS A 605 12.68 -17.58 26.85
N ALA A 606 12.02 -18.72 26.63
CA ALA A 606 12.49 -19.72 25.68
C ALA A 606 12.59 -19.16 24.24
N LEU A 607 11.63 -18.34 23.81
CA LEU A 607 11.68 -17.62 22.54
C LEU A 607 12.86 -16.64 22.48
N GLY A 608 13.16 -15.95 23.58
CA GLY A 608 14.38 -15.15 23.68
C GLY A 608 15.66 -15.98 23.52
N GLU A 609 15.77 -17.08 24.27
CA GLU A 609 16.95 -17.95 24.27
C GLU A 609 17.24 -18.55 22.89
N MET A 610 16.23 -18.97 22.12
CA MET A 610 16.41 -19.46 20.73
C MET A 610 17.04 -18.43 19.79
N PHE A 611 16.74 -17.14 19.97
CA PHE A 611 17.32 -16.06 19.17
C PHE A 611 18.62 -15.50 19.80
N GLY A 612 19.05 -16.02 20.96
CA GLY A 612 20.28 -15.58 21.61
C GLY A 612 20.14 -14.32 22.47
N LEU A 613 18.91 -13.87 22.76
CA LEU A 613 18.64 -12.90 23.84
C LEU A 613 19.10 -13.51 25.16
N LYS A 614 20.33 -13.19 25.58
CA LYS A 614 20.77 -13.52 26.94
C LYS A 614 19.91 -12.73 27.91
N ALA A 615 19.28 -13.44 28.85
CA ALA A 615 18.55 -12.80 29.93
C ALA A 615 19.45 -11.77 30.64
N ALA A 616 19.19 -10.48 30.40
CA ALA A 616 19.85 -9.42 31.12
C ALA A 616 19.54 -9.61 32.61
N ALA A 617 20.58 -9.66 33.45
CA ALA A 617 20.45 -9.89 34.90
C ALA A 617 19.93 -8.65 35.65
N ALA A 618 18.94 -7.96 35.07
CA ALA A 618 18.32 -6.71 35.50
C ALA A 618 16.79 -6.81 35.50
N GLY A 619 16.24 -7.98 35.85
CA GLY A 619 14.78 -8.22 35.91
C GLY A 619 14.23 -8.46 37.33
N THR A 620 15.05 -8.89 38.28
CA THR A 620 14.56 -9.33 39.60
C THR A 620 14.28 -8.16 40.56
N ALA A 621 15.04 -7.07 40.47
CA ALA A 621 14.84 -5.89 41.32
C ALA A 621 13.58 -5.09 40.92
N ALA A 622 13.34 -4.91 39.61
CA ALA A 622 12.17 -4.19 39.10
C ALA A 622 10.86 -4.95 39.34
N PHE A 623 10.87 -6.28 39.24
CA PHE A 623 9.68 -7.10 39.51
C PHE A 623 9.26 -7.07 40.98
N ILE A 624 10.23 -7.08 41.91
CA ILE A 624 9.96 -6.94 43.35
C ILE A 624 9.46 -5.53 43.67
N ALA A 625 10.14 -4.48 43.19
CA ALA A 625 9.73 -3.10 43.42
C ALA A 625 8.34 -2.79 42.83
N GLY A 626 8.02 -3.30 41.65
CA GLY A 626 6.70 -3.16 41.03
C GLY A 626 5.59 -3.89 41.80
N ALA A 627 5.86 -5.12 42.26
CA ALA A 627 4.92 -5.88 43.08
C ALA A 627 4.70 -5.24 44.46
N GLU A 628 5.75 -4.71 45.09
CA GLU A 628 5.65 -3.96 46.35
C GLU A 628 4.91 -2.62 46.18
N ALA A 629 5.12 -1.90 45.08
CA ALA A 629 4.40 -0.66 44.79
C ALA A 629 2.91 -0.88 44.51
N VAL A 630 2.54 -1.91 43.73
CA VAL A 630 1.13 -2.29 43.49
C VAL A 630 0.47 -2.75 44.79
N LYS A 631 1.19 -3.51 45.63
CA LYS A 631 0.68 -3.94 46.93
C LYS A 631 0.51 -2.77 47.89
N ALA A 632 1.45 -1.84 47.96
CA ALA A 632 1.35 -0.63 48.77
C ALA A 632 0.18 0.27 48.32
N ALA A 633 -0.06 0.39 47.00
CA ALA A 633 -1.21 1.12 46.48
C ALA A 633 -2.54 0.45 46.85
N ALA A 634 -2.62 -0.89 46.77
CA ALA A 634 -3.79 -1.65 47.21
C ALA A 634 -4.01 -1.50 48.73
N ASP A 635 -2.98 -1.68 49.55
CA ASP A 635 -3.04 -1.53 51.01
C ASP A 635 -3.43 -0.09 51.44
N MET A 636 -3.05 0.93 50.65
CA MET A 636 -3.46 2.33 50.87
C MET A 636 -4.93 2.56 50.54
N LEU A 637 -5.46 2.02 49.43
CA LEU A 637 -6.88 2.08 49.10
C LEU A 637 -7.73 1.35 50.16
N ASP A 638 -7.27 0.18 50.60
CA ASP A 638 -7.89 -0.62 51.66
C ASP A 638 -7.89 0.12 53.03
N GLU A 639 -6.95 1.04 53.28
CA GLU A 639 -6.92 1.92 54.47
C GLU A 639 -7.76 3.20 54.28
N GLU A 640 -7.91 3.72 53.06
CA GLU A 640 -8.80 4.84 52.77
C GLU A 640 -10.28 4.43 52.85
N ASP A 641 -10.65 3.27 52.31
CA ASP A 641 -12.00 2.71 52.44
C ASP A 641 -12.33 2.41 53.92
N LYS A 642 -11.40 1.82 54.68
CA LYS A 642 -11.57 1.62 56.13
C LYS A 642 -11.65 2.94 56.91
N LYS A 643 -11.07 4.04 56.42
CA LYS A 643 -11.24 5.39 57.00
C LYS A 643 -12.57 6.04 56.60
N ALA A 644 -13.09 5.76 55.41
CA ALA A 644 -14.41 6.19 54.98
C ALA A 644 -15.51 5.50 55.79
N GLU A 645 -15.44 4.18 55.94
CA GLU A 645 -16.40 3.40 56.75
C GLU A 645 -16.37 3.80 58.23
N ARG A 646 -15.19 4.08 58.81
CA ARG A 646 -15.06 4.54 60.20
C ARG A 646 -15.55 5.98 60.45
N LYS A 647 -15.90 6.74 59.41
CA LYS A 647 -16.39 8.12 59.53
C LYS A 647 -17.92 8.28 59.53
N ALA A 648 -18.69 7.21 59.32
CA ALA A 648 -20.14 7.21 59.53
C ALA A 648 -20.46 6.73 60.96
N PRO A 649 -21.00 7.63 61.81
CA PRO A 649 -22.42 7.49 62.10
C PRO A 649 -23.16 8.82 62.32
N GLY A 650 -24.43 8.90 61.88
CA GLY A 650 -25.37 9.87 62.45
C GLY A 650 -26.42 10.45 61.48
N ALA A 651 -27.67 10.00 61.66
CA ALA A 651 -28.92 10.72 61.36
C ALA A 651 -29.16 11.24 59.92
N ALA A 652 -29.92 10.45 59.16
CA ALA A 652 -30.95 11.02 58.29
C ALA A 652 -32.21 11.30 59.14
N ALA A 653 -32.52 12.57 59.38
CA ALA A 653 -33.83 13.05 59.82
C ALA A 653 -33.97 14.55 59.50
N ASP A 654 -35.16 14.93 59.03
CA ASP A 654 -35.70 16.30 58.94
C ASP A 654 -35.00 17.31 58.01
N GLU A 655 -35.37 17.25 56.72
CA GLU A 655 -35.56 18.45 55.92
C GLU A 655 -36.70 19.31 56.50
N ALA A 656 -36.40 20.42 57.18
CA ALA A 656 -37.29 21.58 57.24
C ALA A 656 -36.60 22.85 57.79
N ALA A 657 -36.95 23.97 57.16
CA ALA A 657 -36.94 25.33 57.69
C ALA A 657 -35.60 26.08 57.93
N ALA A 658 -35.49 27.16 57.15
CA ALA A 658 -35.19 28.54 57.59
C ALA A 658 -33.79 28.91 58.12
N ALA A 659 -33.21 29.92 57.44
CA ALA A 659 -32.55 31.12 58.00
C ALA A 659 -31.33 30.91 58.95
N GLU A 660 -30.31 31.76 59.10
CA GLU A 660 -30.08 33.20 58.91
C GLU A 660 -28.58 33.38 58.51
N ASN A 661 -28.16 34.36 57.69
CA ASN A 661 -28.01 35.81 57.94
C ASN A 661 -26.76 36.19 58.80
N ILE A 662 -25.89 37.05 58.23
CA ILE A 662 -24.85 37.94 58.87
C ILE A 662 -23.73 37.28 59.73
N THR A 663 -22.54 37.88 60.00
CA THR A 663 -22.09 39.29 59.95
C THR A 663 -20.53 39.43 59.83
N GLU A 664 -20.05 40.57 59.29
CA GLU A 664 -18.86 41.38 59.72
C GLU A 664 -17.43 40.75 59.90
N GLN A 665 -16.28 41.44 59.80
CA GLN A 665 -15.72 42.70 59.23
C GLN A 665 -14.21 42.74 59.68
N PRO A 666 -13.41 43.82 59.54
CA PRO A 666 -13.02 44.70 58.42
C PRO A 666 -11.46 44.59 58.24
N PRO A 667 -10.67 45.57 57.73
CA PRO A 667 -10.92 46.83 56.99
C PRO A 667 -10.29 46.76 55.55
N GLU A 668 -9.98 47.81 54.78
CA GLU A 668 -9.89 49.27 55.01
C GLU A 668 -10.23 50.10 53.74
N SER A 669 -9.58 51.26 53.54
CA SER A 669 -9.99 52.35 52.64
C SER A 669 -9.21 52.51 51.32
N GLY A 670 -9.87 53.02 50.29
CA GLY A 670 -9.24 53.62 49.09
C GLY A 670 -10.24 54.17 48.06
N GLU A 671 -10.57 55.47 48.14
CA GLU A 671 -11.37 56.21 47.14
C GLU A 671 -10.49 56.55 45.88
N THR A 672 -10.95 57.00 44.69
CA THR A 672 -12.09 57.84 44.26
C THR A 672 -12.39 57.68 42.74
N GLY A 673 -13.64 57.94 42.31
CA GLY A 673 -13.96 58.75 41.12
C GLY A 673 -14.21 58.08 39.75
N GLY A 674 -15.22 58.55 38.98
CA GLY A 674 -15.31 58.26 37.54
C GLY A 674 -16.69 58.14 36.87
N ASP A 675 -17.59 59.09 37.13
CA ASP A 675 -18.97 59.29 36.62
C ASP A 675 -19.30 59.00 35.11
N MET A 676 -20.62 58.90 34.84
CA MET A 676 -21.35 58.94 33.55
C MET A 676 -21.29 57.77 32.55
N ALA A 677 -22.34 57.47 31.75
CA ALA A 677 -23.80 57.70 31.86
C ALA A 677 -24.53 57.02 30.68
N ARG A 678 -25.76 56.50 30.91
CA ARG A 678 -26.86 56.30 29.92
C ARG A 678 -26.61 55.29 28.77
N SER A 679 -27.62 54.60 28.21
CA SER A 679 -29.08 54.59 28.48
C SER A 679 -29.75 53.38 27.82
N THR A 680 -30.88 52.91 28.39
CA THR A 680 -32.13 52.44 27.73
C THR A 680 -32.05 51.45 26.53
N GLN A 681 -32.89 50.44 26.37
CA GLN A 681 -33.97 49.78 27.15
C GLN A 681 -34.48 48.63 26.24
N ASN A 682 -35.27 47.68 26.78
CA ASN A 682 -36.49 47.02 26.22
C ASN A 682 -36.64 46.77 24.69
N GLU A 683 -37.37 45.76 24.19
CA GLU A 683 -38.20 44.66 24.71
C GLU A 683 -38.33 43.67 23.51
N ALA A 684 -38.16 42.37 23.69
CA ALA A 684 -39.20 41.35 23.93
C ALA A 684 -39.93 40.84 22.66
N ASP A 685 -40.12 39.50 22.67
CA ASP A 685 -41.05 38.67 21.88
C ASP A 685 -40.92 38.65 20.34
N GLY A 686 -41.10 37.52 19.65
CA GLY A 686 -41.35 36.14 20.10
C GLY A 686 -41.77 35.24 18.94
N ASP A 687 -41.57 33.91 19.08
CA ASP A 687 -42.06 32.79 18.24
C ASP A 687 -41.82 32.79 16.71
N GLY A 688 -41.56 31.60 16.14
CA GLY A 688 -41.46 31.47 14.67
C GLY A 688 -40.84 30.20 14.08
N ASN A 689 -41.20 29.04 14.61
CA ASN A 689 -40.96 27.70 14.03
C ASN A 689 -40.91 27.63 12.48
N ASN A 690 -39.84 27.09 11.88
CA ASN A 690 -39.91 26.23 10.69
C ASN A 690 -38.58 25.59 10.27
N ALA A 691 -38.64 24.31 9.86
CA ALA A 691 -37.65 23.68 8.98
C ALA A 691 -37.81 24.19 7.53
N PRO A 692 -36.88 23.87 6.63
CA PRO A 692 -37.28 22.86 5.63
C PRO A 692 -36.20 21.85 5.23
N ASP A 693 -36.72 20.78 4.62
CA ASP A 693 -36.08 19.72 3.84
C ASP A 693 -35.74 20.18 2.40
N GLY A 694 -35.00 19.36 1.65
CA GLY A 694 -34.71 19.53 0.22
C GLY A 694 -33.31 20.10 -0.06
N SER A 695 -32.33 19.32 -0.50
CA SER A 695 -32.18 18.71 -1.83
C SER A 695 -32.07 19.73 -2.98
N ASP A 696 -30.88 19.88 -3.57
CA ASP A 696 -30.78 19.83 -5.03
C ASP A 696 -29.36 19.51 -5.51
N ASN A 697 -29.28 18.63 -6.51
CA ASN A 697 -28.06 18.37 -7.30
C ASN A 697 -27.95 19.42 -8.41
N LYS A 698 -26.73 19.91 -8.70
CA LYS A 698 -26.30 20.18 -10.08
C LYS A 698 -24.79 20.43 -10.24
N GLU A 699 -24.25 19.70 -11.22
CA GLU A 699 -22.92 19.79 -11.86
C GLU A 699 -21.68 19.43 -11.03
#